data_AF-A0A7Y6JWY3-F1
#
_entry.id   AF-A0A7Y6JWY3-F1
#
_cell.length_a   1.000
_cell.length_b   1.000
_cell.length_c   1.000
_cell.angle_alpha   90.00
_cell.angle_beta   90.00
_cell.angle_gamma   90.00
#
_symmetry.space_group_name_H-M   'P 1'
#
loop_
_entity.id
_entity.type
_entity.pdbx_description
1 polymer ?
#
loop_
_entity_poly.entity_id
_entity_poly.type
_entity_poly.pdbx_seq_one_letter_code
_entity_poly.pdbx_strand_id
1 'polypeptide(L)'
;MATGEAPIAEMRTTADAAFDVVLSPVACAQRPALDAIRIVDNLFAVGRSEAPFNDYPAQWTAGLSRRHARLFIEHGAIYVADLGSKNGTTVNGIAVRQTPARVRGGDELCFGGELCYRVGIEPRARVVTGASASPLTHLLLVPQRDDLGLQPVDVLAFPFLVSKTDEIFSRYKDRYPHQVNYISRRHAHLFLKGGQLYVEDLGSTNGTFVNGQRIGESALALVDGDVVAFGGDHFVYRVSLQNSADTEPTVTQFSLRPAADSAADADKTTFVAAAHSFLDIFCVDPALQREDEVNEAAQSGSARAKRDGAGAASGAQAAKGAQAVHPADTKDGANERSGKGKPAGRSKPRRWKMVAGELHKALADGERTNARRAAAWGGAGVALVIALGVGLYLHGSSERELKSLLANGDYSNALTMARGYLATHPADTRISALASEALLKANLPGWIEAVQKAQFDQADALLKNMRALSATDSDAASLVGELQWVGDLERFVAARGGVDAPIRMYADEATINGLLHRWDDDATSHQRALDRIASYVPAFAEPYAHTLSHLRKLESDDSVYVAAIDRLNGVIQTELSRDKPDALPPVFDDYAQRYPRLAGLDRVRDDLRQYTALLNAALSRQLTSLLAMMKTARFSTPPFQAQFQQLAATRLPSADIVQRQDAVDAAWQRGDAQQALSELQSMPASPWSDVLAAEAAHKKALADQYNDLQKTRGGKDYDQRLLSFYASLDPRTDAWFVQAIQKDVAALHDNALARAQDLLLRAQSLWKEYRANGPIGGTQRLEAGISPGFRSEARLLSDAQTAARQGIRIYTQLQADHPADFDRLLADIDAEASLQRRSLTELRMVLDPGLLKAKLALIGGDQSETRSSP
;
A
#
# COMPACT_ATOMS: atom_id res chain seq x y z
N MET A 1 -28.57 -36.99 -4.20
CA MET A 1 -28.96 -36.57 -5.56
C MET A 1 -29.23 -35.09 -5.53
N ALA A 2 -28.22 -34.27 -5.80
CA ALA A 2 -28.33 -32.85 -6.09
C ALA A 2 -27.18 -32.50 -7.02
N THR A 3 -27.49 -31.83 -8.13
CA THR A 3 -26.60 -31.54 -9.26
C THR A 3 -26.73 -30.05 -9.60
N GLY A 4 -25.67 -29.28 -9.78
CA GLY A 4 -24.26 -29.57 -9.51
C GLY A 4 -23.46 -28.26 -9.54
N GLU A 5 -22.49 -28.12 -8.65
CA GLU A 5 -21.57 -26.98 -8.62
C GLU A 5 -20.44 -27.22 -9.63
N ALA A 6 -20.18 -26.25 -10.50
CA ALA A 6 -18.98 -26.23 -11.33
C ALA A 6 -17.79 -25.73 -10.49
N PRO A 7 -16.58 -26.29 -10.67
CA PRO A 7 -15.44 -25.98 -9.81
C PRO A 7 -14.85 -24.59 -10.10
N ILE A 8 -14.40 -23.91 -9.03
CA ILE A 8 -13.87 -22.53 -9.00
C ILE A 8 -12.53 -22.36 -9.77
N ALA A 9 -12.06 -23.40 -10.47
CA ALA A 9 -10.73 -23.47 -11.09
C ALA A 9 -10.57 -22.67 -12.41
N GLU A 10 -11.65 -22.21 -13.05
CA GLU A 10 -11.58 -21.49 -14.34
C GLU A 10 -11.66 -19.95 -14.24
N MET A 11 -11.82 -19.36 -13.05
CA MET A 11 -11.90 -17.89 -12.86
C MET A 11 -10.54 -17.20 -12.61
N ARG A 12 -9.42 -17.78 -13.07
CA ARG A 12 -8.07 -17.21 -12.85
C ARG A 12 -7.32 -16.79 -14.13
N THR A 13 -8.00 -16.69 -15.26
CA THR A 13 -7.45 -16.18 -16.54
C THR A 13 -8.22 -14.97 -17.08
N THR A 14 -8.45 -13.96 -16.22
CA THR A 14 -8.78 -12.59 -16.63
C THR A 14 -8.06 -11.57 -15.75
N ALA A 15 -7.20 -10.76 -16.36
CA ALA A 15 -6.91 -9.42 -15.86
C ALA A 15 -8.20 -8.58 -15.83
N ASP A 16 -8.24 -7.52 -15.00
CA ASP A 16 -9.31 -6.53 -14.92
C ASP A 16 -10.73 -7.04 -15.18
N ALA A 17 -11.37 -7.57 -14.13
CA ALA A 17 -12.81 -7.76 -14.13
C ALA A 17 -13.51 -6.39 -14.09
N ALA A 18 -13.59 -5.74 -15.25
CA ALA A 18 -14.39 -4.53 -15.42
C ALA A 18 -15.83 -4.80 -14.92
N PHE A 19 -16.35 -3.88 -14.12
CA PHE A 19 -17.70 -3.94 -13.58
C PHE A 19 -18.44 -2.65 -13.93
N ASP A 20 -19.74 -2.76 -14.12
CA ASP A 20 -20.62 -1.61 -14.26
C ASP A 20 -21.24 -1.28 -12.89
N VAL A 21 -21.37 0.02 -12.61
CA VAL A 21 -22.17 0.48 -11.47
C VAL A 21 -23.57 0.80 -11.99
N VAL A 22 -24.58 0.13 -11.45
CA VAL A 22 -25.98 0.32 -11.86
C VAL A 22 -26.73 1.03 -10.74
N LEU A 23 -27.18 2.26 -11.00
CA LEU A 23 -28.01 3.02 -10.06
C LEU A 23 -29.48 2.74 -10.39
N SER A 24 -30.09 1.83 -9.65
CA SER A 24 -31.51 1.46 -9.80
C SER A 24 -32.39 2.35 -8.91
N PRO A 25 -33.33 3.14 -9.45
CA PRO A 25 -34.15 4.06 -8.66
C PRO A 25 -34.88 3.37 -7.50
N VAL A 26 -34.80 3.96 -6.31
CA VAL A 26 -35.58 3.49 -5.15
C VAL A 26 -37.01 3.99 -5.32
N ALA A 27 -37.95 3.06 -5.45
CA ALA A 27 -39.34 3.39 -5.77
C ALA A 27 -40.01 4.19 -4.65
N CYS A 28 -40.12 5.52 -4.85
CA CYS A 28 -41.04 6.33 -4.08
C CYS A 28 -42.49 6.03 -4.50
N ALA A 29 -43.46 6.25 -3.61
CA ALA A 29 -44.86 5.83 -3.81
C ALA A 29 -45.61 6.58 -4.95
N GLN A 30 -44.96 7.53 -5.61
CA GLN A 30 -45.50 8.35 -6.69
C GLN A 30 -44.54 8.31 -7.91
N ARG A 31 -45.07 7.85 -9.04
CA ARG A 31 -44.41 7.70 -10.36
C ARG A 31 -44.06 9.08 -10.98
N PRO A 32 -43.15 9.16 -11.96
CA PRO A 32 -42.75 8.14 -12.94
C PRO A 32 -41.75 7.10 -12.45
N ALA A 33 -41.70 5.97 -13.14
CA ALA A 33 -40.55 5.06 -13.04
C ALA A 33 -39.40 5.70 -13.83
N LEU A 34 -38.35 6.11 -13.12
CA LEU A 34 -37.08 6.46 -13.75
C LEU A 34 -36.39 5.16 -14.17
N ASP A 35 -35.57 5.22 -15.22
CA ASP A 35 -34.76 4.08 -15.66
C ASP A 35 -33.50 3.92 -14.79
N ALA A 36 -32.91 2.73 -14.80
CA ALA A 36 -31.66 2.47 -14.11
C ALA A 36 -30.48 3.10 -14.86
N ILE A 37 -29.66 3.89 -14.16
CA ILE A 37 -28.49 4.55 -14.74
C ILE A 37 -27.32 3.57 -14.70
N ARG A 38 -26.85 3.10 -15.85
CA ARG A 38 -25.64 2.27 -15.96
C ARG A 38 -24.42 3.16 -16.19
N ILE A 39 -23.50 3.13 -15.23
CA ILE A 39 -22.22 3.83 -15.28
C ILE A 39 -21.16 2.86 -15.79
N VAL A 40 -20.62 3.20 -16.97
CA VAL A 40 -19.63 2.40 -17.71
C VAL A 40 -18.24 3.03 -17.63
N ASP A 41 -18.16 4.35 -17.45
CA ASP A 41 -16.93 5.13 -17.31
C ASP A 41 -16.44 5.17 -15.85
N ASN A 42 -15.13 5.32 -15.64
CA ASN A 42 -14.52 5.42 -14.30
C ASN A 42 -14.86 6.72 -13.54
N LEU A 43 -15.47 7.71 -14.21
CA LEU A 43 -15.97 8.95 -13.63
C LEU A 43 -17.37 9.26 -14.18
N PHE A 44 -18.32 9.50 -13.28
CA PHE A 44 -19.69 9.88 -13.62
C PHE A 44 -20.09 11.17 -12.91
N ALA A 45 -20.53 12.15 -13.70
CA ALA A 45 -20.93 13.47 -13.19
C ALA A 45 -22.42 13.50 -12.86
N VAL A 46 -22.77 13.97 -11.65
CA VAL A 46 -24.16 14.13 -11.21
C VAL A 46 -24.47 15.62 -11.10
N GLY A 47 -25.45 16.08 -11.87
CA GLY A 47 -25.90 17.46 -11.85
C GLY A 47 -27.04 17.71 -12.83
N ARG A 48 -27.84 18.75 -12.62
CA ARG A 48 -29.07 19.04 -13.41
C ARG A 48 -28.84 19.39 -14.89
N SER A 49 -27.58 19.44 -15.32
CA SER A 49 -27.16 19.73 -16.69
C SER A 49 -26.34 18.59 -17.30
N GLU A 50 -26.15 17.49 -16.56
CA GLU A 50 -25.50 16.25 -17.02
C GLU A 50 -26.55 15.21 -17.37
N ALA A 51 -26.26 14.38 -18.38
CA ALA A 51 -27.11 13.23 -18.72
C ALA A 51 -26.99 12.11 -17.67
N PRO A 52 -28.09 11.40 -17.33
CA PRO A 52 -29.45 11.54 -17.87
C PRO A 52 -30.33 12.58 -17.13
N PHE A 53 -29.81 13.26 -16.11
CA PHE A 53 -30.59 14.15 -15.24
C PHE A 53 -31.09 15.42 -15.96
N ASN A 54 -30.40 15.89 -17.01
CA ASN A 54 -30.85 16.99 -17.86
C ASN A 54 -32.22 16.74 -18.52
N ASP A 55 -32.55 15.47 -18.80
CA ASP A 55 -33.78 15.06 -19.48
C ASP A 55 -34.92 14.75 -18.48
N TYR A 56 -34.65 14.81 -17.17
CA TYR A 56 -35.66 14.55 -16.13
C TYR A 56 -36.61 15.75 -15.96
N PRO A 57 -37.90 15.52 -15.65
CA PRO A 57 -38.87 16.60 -15.41
C PRO A 57 -38.40 17.57 -14.31
N ALA A 58 -38.64 18.86 -14.53
CA ALA A 58 -38.11 19.96 -13.70
C ALA A 58 -38.37 19.83 -12.19
N GLN A 59 -39.45 19.16 -11.78
CA GLN A 59 -39.76 18.87 -10.37
C GLN A 59 -38.65 18.03 -9.70
N TRP A 60 -38.07 17.05 -10.39
CA TRP A 60 -37.05 16.15 -9.86
C TRP A 60 -35.63 16.75 -9.94
N THR A 61 -35.41 17.69 -10.86
CA THR A 61 -34.10 18.36 -11.05
C THR A 61 -33.99 19.68 -10.29
N ALA A 62 -35.09 20.19 -9.73
CA ALA A 62 -35.09 21.38 -8.86
C ALA A 62 -34.22 21.21 -7.61
N GLY A 63 -34.19 19.99 -7.03
CA GLY A 63 -33.31 19.64 -5.92
C GLY A 63 -31.83 19.50 -6.31
N LEU A 64 -31.51 19.37 -7.60
CA LEU A 64 -30.18 19.04 -8.08
C LEU A 64 -29.39 20.30 -8.47
N SER A 65 -28.11 20.35 -8.12
CA SER A 65 -27.21 21.47 -8.46
C SER A 65 -26.61 21.28 -9.86
N ARG A 66 -26.08 22.33 -10.50
CA ARG A 66 -25.43 22.20 -11.84
C ARG A 66 -24.27 21.21 -11.81
N ARG A 67 -23.42 21.35 -10.80
CA ARG A 67 -22.45 20.37 -10.33
C ARG A 67 -22.96 19.98 -8.94
N HIS A 68 -23.38 18.73 -8.75
CA HIS A 68 -23.98 18.28 -7.49
C HIS A 68 -23.08 17.25 -6.81
N ALA A 69 -22.75 16.16 -7.51
CA ALA A 69 -21.84 15.14 -7.02
C ALA A 69 -21.02 14.54 -8.17
N ARG A 70 -20.02 13.70 -7.83
CA ARG A 70 -19.43 12.73 -8.77
C ARG A 70 -19.36 11.36 -8.14
N LEU A 71 -19.57 10.35 -8.96
CA LEU A 71 -19.19 8.98 -8.64
C LEU A 71 -17.92 8.65 -9.42
N PHE A 72 -17.02 7.88 -8.81
CA PHE A 72 -15.81 7.42 -9.48
C PHE A 72 -15.38 6.04 -8.98
N ILE A 73 -14.64 5.34 -9.83
CA ILE A 73 -14.10 4.01 -9.57
C ILE A 73 -12.60 4.14 -9.42
N GLU A 74 -12.06 3.68 -8.29
CA GLU A 74 -10.64 3.74 -7.98
C GLU A 74 -10.21 2.48 -7.22
N HIS A 75 -9.10 1.85 -7.61
CA HIS A 75 -8.60 0.61 -7.00
C HIS A 75 -9.64 -0.52 -6.88
N GLY A 76 -10.60 -0.59 -7.82
CA GLY A 76 -11.72 -1.54 -7.80
C GLY A 76 -12.81 -1.25 -6.75
N ALA A 77 -12.82 -0.05 -6.16
CA ALA A 77 -13.85 0.43 -5.24
C ALA A 77 -14.57 1.67 -5.79
N ILE A 78 -15.83 1.86 -5.38
CA ILE A 78 -16.67 2.97 -5.82
C ILE A 78 -16.69 4.03 -4.73
N TYR A 79 -16.63 5.30 -5.13
CA TYR A 79 -16.70 6.46 -4.25
C TYR A 79 -17.69 7.49 -4.79
N VAL A 80 -18.25 8.31 -3.89
CA VAL A 80 -19.09 9.46 -4.23
C VAL A 80 -18.61 10.71 -3.48
N ALA A 81 -18.44 11.82 -4.20
CA ALA A 81 -18.06 13.12 -3.65
C ALA A 81 -19.15 14.16 -3.90
N ASP A 82 -19.59 14.88 -2.86
CA ASP A 82 -20.44 16.05 -3.01
C ASP A 82 -19.61 17.26 -3.44
N LEU A 83 -20.07 18.03 -4.43
CA LEU A 83 -19.35 19.17 -4.99
C LEU A 83 -19.79 20.52 -4.39
N GLY A 84 -20.14 20.54 -3.11
CA GLY A 84 -20.68 21.73 -2.43
C GLY A 84 -22.12 22.01 -2.87
N SER A 85 -22.90 20.95 -3.03
CA SER A 85 -24.26 21.02 -3.54
C SER A 85 -25.21 21.72 -2.56
N LYS A 86 -26.24 22.40 -3.08
CA LYS A 86 -27.16 23.19 -2.25
C LYS A 86 -28.01 22.37 -1.28
N ASN A 87 -28.31 21.13 -1.67
CA ASN A 87 -29.27 20.26 -0.98
C ASN A 87 -28.64 18.93 -0.48
N GLY A 88 -27.33 18.75 -0.68
CA GLY A 88 -26.56 17.63 -0.19
C GLY A 88 -26.71 16.31 -0.97
N THR A 89 -25.67 15.49 -0.86
CA THR A 89 -25.62 14.08 -1.28
C THR A 89 -25.58 13.19 -0.03
N THR A 90 -26.24 12.03 -0.03
CA THR A 90 -26.19 11.07 1.09
C THR A 90 -25.92 9.64 0.62
N VAL A 91 -25.28 8.85 1.49
CA VAL A 91 -25.12 7.38 1.35
C VAL A 91 -25.79 6.72 2.57
N ASN A 92 -26.76 5.84 2.34
CA ASN A 92 -27.58 5.20 3.38
C ASN A 92 -28.16 6.23 4.39
N GLY A 93 -28.59 7.40 3.89
CA GLY A 93 -29.09 8.51 4.70
C GLY A 93 -28.02 9.37 5.40
N ILE A 94 -26.75 8.97 5.38
CA ILE A 94 -25.63 9.73 5.96
C ILE A 94 -25.11 10.74 4.94
N ALA A 95 -25.09 12.03 5.30
CA ALA A 95 -24.61 13.08 4.40
C ALA A 95 -23.11 12.94 4.07
N VAL A 96 -22.81 12.94 2.77
CA VAL A 96 -21.45 13.05 2.24
C VAL A 96 -20.95 14.45 2.58
N ARG A 97 -19.88 14.53 3.38
CA ARG A 97 -19.25 15.79 3.78
C ARG A 97 -18.17 16.16 2.75
N GLN A 98 -17.19 16.98 3.15
CA GLN A 98 -16.10 17.42 2.26
C GLN A 98 -15.13 16.29 1.84
N THR A 99 -15.26 15.10 2.40
CA THR A 99 -14.53 13.89 2.00
C THR A 99 -15.45 12.93 1.23
N PRO A 100 -14.99 12.32 0.12
CA PRO A 100 -15.75 11.33 -0.63
C PRO A 100 -16.10 10.11 0.24
N ALA A 101 -17.36 9.69 0.16
CA ALA A 101 -17.83 8.49 0.83
C ALA A 101 -17.61 7.26 -0.06
N ARG A 102 -17.13 6.15 0.52
CA ARG A 102 -17.04 4.87 -0.18
C ARG A 102 -18.42 4.24 -0.30
N VAL A 103 -18.71 3.68 -1.47
CA VAL A 103 -19.99 3.07 -1.85
C VAL A 103 -19.80 1.57 -2.12
N ARG A 104 -20.77 0.76 -1.73
CA ARG A 104 -20.79 -0.70 -1.91
C ARG A 104 -22.07 -1.15 -2.63
N GLY A 105 -22.04 -2.35 -3.20
CA GLY A 105 -23.23 -2.98 -3.74
C GLY A 105 -24.29 -3.19 -2.65
N GLY A 106 -25.52 -2.72 -2.92
CA GLY A 106 -26.65 -2.70 -2.01
C GLY A 106 -26.95 -1.33 -1.39
N ASP A 107 -25.96 -0.42 -1.32
CA ASP A 107 -26.10 0.90 -0.71
C ASP A 107 -27.15 1.77 -1.42
N GLU A 108 -27.69 2.73 -0.68
CA GLU A 108 -28.65 3.73 -1.17
C GLU A 108 -27.98 5.11 -1.30
N LEU A 109 -27.89 5.63 -2.51
CA LEU A 109 -27.36 6.95 -2.83
C LEU A 109 -28.48 7.93 -3.14
N CYS A 110 -28.57 9.04 -2.41
CA CYS A 110 -29.55 10.09 -2.71
C CYS A 110 -28.88 11.43 -3.05
N PHE A 111 -29.39 12.10 -4.07
CA PHE A 111 -28.96 13.42 -4.53
C PHE A 111 -30.08 14.44 -4.32
N GLY A 112 -29.80 15.52 -3.59
CA GLY A 112 -30.77 16.58 -3.30
C GLY A 112 -31.98 16.12 -2.49
N GLY A 113 -31.86 15.01 -1.76
CA GLY A 113 -32.91 14.42 -0.92
C GLY A 113 -33.98 13.60 -1.64
N GLU A 114 -34.33 13.93 -2.88
CA GLU A 114 -35.46 13.30 -3.61
C GLU A 114 -35.04 12.23 -4.64
N LEU A 115 -33.82 12.32 -5.19
CA LEU A 115 -33.33 11.38 -6.21
C LEU A 115 -32.50 10.26 -5.57
N CYS A 116 -33.17 9.22 -5.05
CA CYS A 116 -32.54 8.06 -4.41
C CYS A 116 -32.41 6.85 -5.34
N TYR A 117 -31.24 6.19 -5.30
CA TYR A 117 -30.89 5.02 -6.12
C TYR A 117 -30.23 3.94 -5.26
N ARG A 118 -30.57 2.67 -5.50
CA ARG A 118 -29.85 1.50 -4.98
C ARG A 118 -28.72 1.13 -5.91
N VAL A 119 -27.53 0.94 -5.36
CA VAL A 119 -26.30 0.64 -6.08
C VAL A 119 -26.19 -0.86 -6.36
N GLY A 120 -26.31 -1.26 -7.61
CA GLY A 120 -25.88 -2.55 -8.12
C GLY A 120 -24.42 -2.51 -8.58
N ILE A 121 -23.70 -3.61 -8.40
CA ILE A 121 -22.39 -3.85 -9.01
C ILE A 121 -22.56 -5.08 -9.88
N GLU A 122 -22.46 -4.91 -11.19
CA GLU A 122 -22.65 -6.00 -12.15
C GLU A 122 -21.32 -6.31 -12.86
N PRO A 123 -20.92 -7.58 -12.99
CA PRO A 123 -19.79 -7.96 -13.84
C PRO A 123 -20.07 -7.50 -15.27
N ARG A 124 -19.15 -6.75 -15.89
CA ARG A 124 -19.32 -6.32 -17.28
C ARG A 124 -19.28 -7.54 -18.18
N ALA A 125 -20.43 -7.95 -18.71
CA ALA A 125 -20.50 -9.04 -19.66
C ALA A 125 -19.61 -8.72 -20.86
N ARG A 126 -18.65 -9.60 -21.17
CA ARG A 126 -17.86 -9.50 -22.41
C ARG A 126 -18.81 -9.66 -23.60
N VAL A 127 -19.26 -8.53 -24.16
CA VAL A 127 -20.02 -8.52 -25.40
C VAL A 127 -19.08 -8.96 -26.52
N VAL A 128 -19.24 -10.20 -26.97
CA VAL A 128 -18.55 -10.72 -28.16
C VAL A 128 -19.25 -10.18 -29.41
N THR A 129 -19.06 -8.89 -29.66
CA THR A 129 -19.31 -8.23 -30.95
C THR A 129 -18.17 -7.25 -31.19
N GLY A 130 -17.57 -7.28 -32.38
CA GLY A 130 -16.38 -6.49 -32.73
C GLY A 130 -16.63 -4.99 -32.87
N ALA A 131 -17.02 -4.32 -31.80
CA ALA A 131 -16.75 -2.91 -31.62
C ALA A 131 -15.31 -2.77 -31.12
N SER A 132 -14.51 -1.93 -31.77
CA SER A 132 -13.13 -1.66 -31.37
C SER A 132 -13.07 -1.35 -29.88
N ALA A 133 -12.11 -1.94 -29.15
CA ALA A 133 -11.60 -1.23 -27.98
C ALA A 133 -11.17 0.16 -28.47
N SER A 134 -11.71 1.23 -27.88
CA SER A 134 -11.23 2.57 -28.24
C SER A 134 -9.73 2.59 -28.03
N PRO A 135 -8.92 2.92 -29.05
CA PRO A 135 -7.47 2.96 -28.88
C PRO A 135 -7.16 3.90 -27.73
N LEU A 136 -6.25 3.48 -26.85
CA LEU A 136 -5.74 4.32 -25.76
C LEU A 136 -5.28 5.64 -26.36
N THR A 137 -6.06 6.71 -26.13
CA THR A 137 -5.80 8.01 -26.75
C THR A 137 -4.60 8.62 -26.05
N HIS A 138 -3.45 8.49 -26.69
CA HIS A 138 -2.19 9.01 -26.21
C HIS A 138 -2.20 10.52 -26.38
N LEU A 139 -2.28 11.26 -25.26
CA LEU A 139 -2.37 12.72 -25.26
C LEU A 139 -0.98 13.34 -25.06
N LEU A 140 -0.44 13.92 -26.12
CA LEU A 140 0.74 14.76 -26.02
C LEU A 140 0.32 16.24 -26.00
N LEU A 141 0.59 16.93 -24.89
CA LEU A 141 0.47 18.38 -24.79
C LEU A 141 1.77 19.02 -25.25
N VAL A 142 1.77 19.53 -26.49
CA VAL A 142 2.94 20.16 -27.13
C VAL A 142 2.98 21.65 -26.77
N PRO A 143 4.05 22.17 -26.14
CA PRO A 143 4.11 23.58 -25.74
C PRO A 143 3.97 24.52 -26.95
N GLN A 144 3.35 25.69 -26.74
CA GLN A 144 3.22 26.75 -27.76
C GLN A 144 3.96 28.04 -27.37
N ARG A 145 4.78 27.99 -26.32
CA ARG A 145 5.57 29.11 -25.79
C ARG A 145 7.03 28.74 -25.64
N ASP A 146 7.86 29.24 -26.54
CA ASP A 146 9.31 29.02 -26.53
C ASP A 146 10.03 29.88 -25.48
N ASP A 147 9.42 30.99 -25.04
CA ASP A 147 10.02 31.97 -24.13
C ASP A 147 10.16 31.49 -22.68
N LEU A 148 9.26 30.58 -22.26
CA LEU A 148 9.28 29.95 -20.94
C LEU A 148 10.03 28.61 -20.91
N GLY A 149 10.48 28.09 -22.07
CA GLY A 149 11.10 26.77 -22.15
C GLY A 149 10.20 25.64 -21.65
N LEU A 150 8.88 25.74 -21.93
CA LEU A 150 7.93 24.70 -21.58
C LEU A 150 8.30 23.39 -22.29
N GLN A 151 8.13 22.27 -21.61
CA GLN A 151 8.41 20.93 -22.12
C GLN A 151 7.11 20.24 -22.55
N PRO A 152 7.15 19.34 -23.55
CA PRO A 152 6.04 18.45 -23.86
C PRO A 152 5.64 17.60 -22.65
N VAL A 153 4.33 17.48 -22.44
CA VAL A 153 3.74 16.66 -21.37
C VAL A 153 3.00 15.51 -22.04
N ASP A 154 3.42 14.29 -21.75
CA ASP A 154 2.88 13.08 -22.34
C ASP A 154 1.98 12.36 -21.32
N VAL A 155 0.68 12.40 -21.57
CA VAL A 155 -0.36 11.97 -20.62
C VAL A 155 -0.85 10.58 -21.02
N LEU A 156 -0.34 9.57 -20.30
CA LEU A 156 -0.60 8.15 -20.57
C LEU A 156 -1.76 7.57 -19.75
N ALA A 157 -2.21 8.30 -18.72
CA ALA A 157 -3.26 7.87 -17.81
C ALA A 157 -4.26 9.01 -17.53
N PHE A 158 -5.53 8.64 -17.37
CA PHE A 158 -6.62 9.56 -17.07
C PHE A 158 -7.34 9.15 -15.76
N PRO A 159 -7.74 10.10 -14.91
CA PRO A 159 -7.69 11.55 -15.10
C PRO A 159 -6.28 12.11 -14.91
N PHE A 160 -6.04 13.28 -15.50
CA PHE A 160 -4.81 14.05 -15.31
C PHE A 160 -5.14 15.42 -14.71
N LEU A 161 -4.55 15.72 -13.55
CA LEU A 161 -4.79 16.97 -12.81
C LEU A 161 -3.78 18.05 -13.21
N VAL A 162 -4.30 19.19 -13.68
CA VAL A 162 -3.51 20.42 -13.81
C VAL A 162 -3.45 21.11 -12.45
N SER A 163 -2.28 21.10 -11.82
CA SER A 163 -2.04 21.67 -10.51
C SER A 163 -0.68 22.37 -10.40
N LYS A 164 -0.62 23.50 -9.68
CA LYS A 164 0.66 24.17 -9.34
C LYS A 164 1.54 23.41 -8.35
N THR A 165 1.03 22.34 -7.72
CA THR A 165 1.82 21.43 -6.86
C THR A 165 2.26 20.16 -7.57
N ASP A 166 1.78 19.91 -8.79
CA ASP A 166 2.26 18.79 -9.58
C ASP A 166 3.68 19.06 -10.12
N GLU A 167 4.50 18.03 -10.27
CA GLU A 167 5.91 18.14 -10.71
C GLU A 167 6.04 18.84 -12.08
N ILE A 168 5.09 18.62 -12.98
CA ILE A 168 5.10 19.14 -14.37
C ILE A 168 5.03 20.66 -14.39
N PHE A 169 4.27 21.27 -13.47
CA PHE A 169 4.09 22.71 -13.40
C PHE A 169 4.96 23.36 -12.31
N SER A 170 5.15 22.68 -11.17
CA SER A 170 5.92 23.19 -10.03
C SER A 170 7.42 23.32 -10.33
N ARG A 171 8.00 22.51 -11.23
CA ARG A 171 9.39 22.67 -11.70
C ARG A 171 9.71 24.03 -12.30
N TYR A 172 8.71 24.75 -12.81
CA TYR A 172 8.89 26.11 -13.34
C TYR A 172 8.88 27.18 -12.24
N LYS A 173 8.59 26.82 -10.98
CA LYS A 173 8.44 27.76 -9.87
C LYS A 173 9.73 28.47 -9.50
N ASP A 174 10.87 27.79 -9.57
CA ASP A 174 12.16 28.40 -9.20
C ASP A 174 12.63 29.43 -10.24
N ARG A 175 12.30 29.19 -11.52
CA ARG A 175 12.71 30.04 -12.65
C ARG A 175 11.67 31.11 -12.99
N TYR A 176 10.39 30.80 -12.82
CA TYR A 176 9.24 31.61 -13.19
C TYR A 176 8.13 31.55 -12.12
N PRO A 177 8.40 31.93 -10.86
CA PRO A 177 7.46 31.76 -9.74
C PRO A 177 6.10 32.42 -10.00
N HIS A 178 6.13 33.61 -10.61
CA HIS A 178 4.92 34.33 -10.98
C HIS A 178 4.07 33.58 -11.99
N GLN A 179 4.65 32.87 -12.98
CA GLN A 179 3.89 32.11 -13.98
C GLN A 179 3.12 30.96 -13.30
N VAL A 180 3.78 30.21 -12.42
CA VAL A 180 3.20 29.06 -11.71
C VAL A 180 2.06 29.47 -10.77
N ASN A 181 2.12 30.69 -10.20
CA ASN A 181 1.06 31.23 -9.34
C ASN A 181 -0.28 31.46 -10.07
N TYR A 182 -0.31 31.54 -11.41
CA TYR A 182 -1.57 31.64 -12.16
C TYR A 182 -2.30 30.31 -12.31
N ILE A 183 -1.60 29.17 -12.12
CA ILE A 183 -2.20 27.85 -11.99
C ILE A 183 -2.68 27.65 -10.54
N SER A 184 -3.88 27.09 -10.39
CA SER A 184 -4.45 26.74 -9.08
C SER A 184 -4.02 25.31 -8.68
N ARG A 185 -4.06 24.95 -7.39
CA ARG A 185 -3.78 23.54 -6.98
C ARG A 185 -4.81 22.52 -7.49
N ARG A 186 -5.98 23.01 -7.89
CA ARG A 186 -7.01 22.27 -8.62
C ARG A 186 -7.45 23.20 -9.74
N HIS A 187 -6.68 23.27 -10.82
CA HIS A 187 -6.93 24.24 -11.90
C HIS A 187 -7.91 23.66 -12.92
N ALA A 188 -7.53 22.55 -13.54
CA ALA A 188 -8.36 21.80 -14.46
C ALA A 188 -8.05 20.31 -14.31
N HIS A 189 -8.91 19.45 -14.85
CA HIS A 189 -8.57 18.05 -15.09
C HIS A 189 -8.92 17.63 -16.51
N LEU A 190 -8.10 16.74 -17.06
CA LEU A 190 -8.29 16.10 -18.35
C LEU A 190 -8.74 14.65 -18.10
N PHE A 191 -9.79 14.21 -18.79
CA PHE A 191 -10.38 12.88 -18.55
C PHE A 191 -11.07 12.33 -19.79
N LEU A 192 -11.23 11.01 -19.84
CA LEU A 192 -11.98 10.33 -20.91
C LEU A 192 -13.45 10.16 -20.48
N LYS A 193 -14.39 10.49 -21.38
CA LYS A 193 -15.84 10.23 -21.25
C LYS A 193 -16.33 9.61 -22.55
N GLY A 194 -16.87 8.40 -22.51
CA GLY A 194 -17.25 7.66 -23.72
C GLY A 194 -16.12 7.47 -24.74
N GLY A 195 -14.86 7.37 -24.28
CA GLY A 195 -13.67 7.25 -25.14
C GLY A 195 -13.22 8.53 -25.86
N GLN A 196 -13.83 9.68 -25.56
CA GLN A 196 -13.39 10.99 -26.04
C GLN A 196 -12.70 11.77 -24.91
N LEU A 197 -11.71 12.61 -25.25
CA LEU A 197 -11.02 13.48 -24.29
C LEU A 197 -11.86 14.72 -23.96
N TYR A 198 -11.93 15.05 -22.67
CA TYR A 198 -12.56 16.26 -22.15
C TYR A 198 -11.62 17.02 -21.21
N VAL A 199 -11.75 18.34 -21.20
CA VAL A 199 -11.18 19.23 -20.18
C VAL A 199 -12.30 19.86 -19.36
N GLU A 200 -12.11 19.99 -18.06
CA GLU A 200 -13.02 20.76 -17.20
C GLU A 200 -12.22 21.61 -16.22
N ASP A 201 -12.58 22.89 -16.11
CA ASP A 201 -12.03 23.80 -15.11
C ASP A 201 -12.61 23.45 -13.72
N LEU A 202 -11.75 23.30 -12.72
CA LEU A 202 -12.15 22.88 -11.38
C LEU A 202 -12.60 24.03 -10.47
N GLY A 203 -12.82 25.23 -11.04
CA GLY A 203 -13.10 26.47 -10.30
C GLY A 203 -11.84 27.31 -10.10
N SER A 204 -10.98 27.34 -11.10
CA SER A 204 -9.68 28.01 -11.04
C SER A 204 -9.79 29.53 -11.03
N THR A 205 -8.84 30.15 -10.34
CA THR A 205 -8.82 31.61 -10.11
C THR A 205 -8.70 32.39 -11.42
N ASN A 206 -7.84 31.93 -12.34
CA ASN A 206 -7.57 32.61 -13.61
C ASN A 206 -8.28 31.98 -14.81
N GLY A 207 -8.75 30.75 -14.69
CA GLY A 207 -9.49 30.03 -15.72
C GLY A 207 -8.63 29.23 -16.69
N THR A 208 -9.28 28.20 -17.22
CA THR A 208 -8.84 27.39 -18.35
C THR A 208 -9.44 27.93 -19.65
N PHE A 209 -8.68 27.87 -20.74
CA PHE A 209 -9.09 28.34 -22.06
C PHE A 209 -8.85 27.24 -23.11
N VAL A 210 -9.71 27.17 -24.12
CA VAL A 210 -9.54 26.31 -25.30
C VAL A 210 -9.74 27.18 -26.54
N ASN A 211 -8.78 27.14 -27.46
CA ASN A 211 -8.72 27.99 -28.66
C ASN A 211 -8.95 29.48 -28.38
N GLY A 212 -8.40 29.96 -27.25
CA GLY A 212 -8.51 31.35 -26.79
C GLY A 212 -9.84 31.71 -26.10
N GLN A 213 -10.81 30.78 -26.01
CA GLN A 213 -12.08 31.00 -25.31
C GLN A 213 -12.03 30.38 -23.90
N ARG A 214 -12.39 31.15 -22.87
CA ARG A 214 -12.45 30.67 -21.48
C ARG A 214 -13.59 29.64 -21.35
N ILE A 215 -13.29 28.44 -20.87
CA ILE A 215 -14.32 27.41 -20.68
C ILE A 215 -15.19 27.73 -19.44
N GLY A 216 -16.40 27.19 -19.43
CA GLY A 216 -17.36 27.38 -18.35
C GLY A 216 -17.20 26.38 -17.20
N GLU A 217 -18.19 26.32 -16.31
CA GLU A 217 -18.31 25.31 -15.23
C GLU A 217 -18.63 23.88 -15.73
N SER A 218 -18.54 23.63 -17.04
CA SER A 218 -18.91 22.38 -17.70
C SER A 218 -17.74 21.86 -18.53
N ALA A 219 -17.60 20.54 -18.60
CA ALA A 219 -16.55 19.91 -19.38
C ALA A 219 -16.72 20.19 -20.88
N LEU A 220 -15.61 20.46 -21.56
CA LEU A 220 -15.53 20.68 -23.00
C LEU A 220 -14.74 19.55 -23.64
N ALA A 221 -15.25 18.99 -24.74
CA ALA A 221 -14.52 17.99 -25.52
C ALA A 221 -13.28 18.63 -26.17
N LEU A 222 -12.16 17.91 -26.17
CA LEU A 222 -10.92 18.29 -26.85
C LEU A 222 -10.71 17.42 -28.08
N VAL A 223 -10.22 18.03 -29.15
CA VAL A 223 -9.82 17.35 -30.38
C VAL A 223 -8.33 17.57 -30.70
N ASP A 224 -7.78 16.75 -31.58
CA ASP A 224 -6.42 16.92 -32.07
C ASP A 224 -6.23 18.33 -32.69
N GLY A 225 -5.13 18.98 -32.35
CA GLY A 225 -4.79 20.33 -32.79
C GLY A 225 -5.33 21.47 -31.91
N ASP A 226 -6.26 21.23 -30.98
CA ASP A 226 -6.79 22.25 -30.06
C ASP A 226 -5.69 22.90 -29.22
N VAL A 227 -5.81 24.21 -28.98
CA VAL A 227 -4.88 24.95 -28.10
C VAL A 227 -5.52 25.15 -26.74
N VAL A 228 -5.06 24.39 -25.74
CA VAL A 228 -5.46 24.52 -24.34
C VAL A 228 -4.52 25.47 -23.61
N ALA A 229 -5.06 26.30 -22.72
CA ALA A 229 -4.25 27.19 -21.90
C ALA A 229 -4.74 27.24 -20.45
N PHE A 230 -3.79 27.17 -19.52
CA PHE A 230 -4.03 27.15 -18.08
C PHE A 230 -3.44 28.42 -17.43
N GLY A 231 -4.25 29.06 -16.59
CA GLY A 231 -3.88 30.29 -15.88
C GLY A 231 -4.03 31.58 -16.70
N GLY A 232 -4.55 31.52 -17.93
CA GLY A 232 -4.50 32.61 -18.91
C GLY A 232 -3.64 32.19 -20.10
N ASP A 233 -2.72 33.05 -20.54
CA ASP A 233 -1.71 32.76 -21.57
C ASP A 233 -0.40 32.19 -21.00
N HIS A 234 -0.35 31.89 -19.70
CA HIS A 234 0.85 31.48 -18.98
C HIS A 234 1.34 30.08 -19.41
N PHE A 235 0.47 29.08 -19.40
CA PHE A 235 0.78 27.71 -19.81
C PHE A 235 -0.08 27.29 -20.99
N VAL A 236 0.47 27.43 -22.21
CA VAL A 236 -0.25 27.18 -23.47
C VAL A 236 0.32 25.94 -24.16
N TYR A 237 -0.56 24.98 -24.44
CA TYR A 237 -0.24 23.71 -25.08
C TYR A 237 -1.19 23.43 -26.25
N ARG A 238 -0.67 22.79 -27.29
CA ARG A 238 -1.45 22.18 -28.36
C ARG A 238 -1.67 20.71 -28.01
N VAL A 239 -2.93 20.30 -28.04
CA VAL A 239 -3.37 18.90 -27.94
C VAL A 239 -2.91 18.17 -29.19
N SER A 240 -2.19 17.06 -29.01
CA SER A 240 -1.98 16.07 -30.05
C SER A 240 -2.47 14.71 -29.55
N LEU A 241 -3.38 14.09 -30.31
CA LEU A 241 -4.00 12.80 -29.98
C LEU A 241 -3.49 11.73 -30.94
N GLN A 242 -2.73 10.76 -30.42
CA GLN A 242 -2.29 9.61 -31.22
C GLN A 242 -3.11 8.37 -30.88
N ASN A 243 -3.54 7.64 -31.93
CA ASN A 243 -4.20 6.34 -31.81
C ASN A 243 -3.18 5.24 -32.06
N SER A 244 -2.96 4.36 -31.09
CA SER A 244 -1.97 3.26 -31.13
C SER A 244 -2.38 2.08 -32.04
N ALA A 245 -2.80 2.35 -33.27
CA ALA A 245 -3.28 1.35 -34.23
C ALA A 245 -2.21 0.83 -35.20
N ASP A 246 -1.06 1.51 -35.32
CA ASP A 246 -0.03 1.26 -36.36
C ASP A 246 1.34 0.81 -35.82
N THR A 247 1.40 0.16 -34.65
CA THR A 247 2.65 -0.38 -34.08
C THR A 247 2.51 -1.84 -33.65
N GLU A 248 2.86 -2.78 -34.55
CA GLU A 248 3.04 -4.18 -34.17
C GLU A 248 4.27 -4.36 -33.25
N PRO A 249 4.18 -5.20 -32.19
CA PRO A 249 5.28 -5.42 -31.27
C PRO A 249 6.27 -6.45 -31.82
N THR A 250 7.35 -5.99 -32.46
CA THR A 250 8.53 -6.84 -32.75
C THR A 250 9.71 -6.42 -31.88
N VAL A 251 10.28 -7.40 -31.16
CA VAL A 251 11.39 -7.21 -30.21
C VAL A 251 12.73 -7.11 -30.95
N THR A 252 13.62 -6.26 -30.43
CA THR A 252 15.05 -6.09 -30.79
C THR A 252 15.42 -5.70 -32.23
N GLN A 253 15.89 -4.46 -32.40
CA GLN A 253 17.34 -4.21 -32.56
C GLN A 253 17.70 -2.72 -32.46
N PHE A 254 18.80 -2.42 -31.76
CA PHE A 254 19.47 -1.11 -31.81
C PHE A 254 20.18 -0.99 -33.17
N SER A 255 19.84 0.01 -34.00
CA SER A 255 20.66 0.39 -35.15
C SER A 255 20.45 1.86 -35.54
N LEU A 256 21.55 2.61 -35.58
CA LEU A 256 21.59 4.03 -35.91
C LEU A 256 21.77 4.26 -37.42
N ARG A 257 21.32 5.45 -37.88
CA ARG A 257 21.79 6.27 -39.03
C ARG A 257 20.90 6.29 -40.31
N PRO A 258 20.96 7.36 -41.14
CA PRO A 258 20.68 8.77 -40.77
C PRO A 258 20.00 9.63 -41.90
N ALA A 259 19.04 10.51 -41.57
CA ALA A 259 18.69 11.77 -42.26
C ALA A 259 17.33 12.29 -41.75
N ALA A 260 17.00 13.58 -41.70
CA ALA A 260 17.79 14.81 -41.58
C ALA A 260 16.84 15.91 -41.04
N ASP A 261 17.36 16.87 -40.27
CA ASP A 261 16.73 18.14 -39.88
C ASP A 261 15.34 18.12 -39.19
N SER A 262 15.33 17.80 -37.90
CA SER A 262 15.02 18.80 -36.85
C SER A 262 15.31 18.24 -35.46
N ALA A 263 16.01 19.01 -34.62
CA ALA A 263 16.44 18.56 -33.29
C ALA A 263 15.34 18.76 -32.23
N ALA A 264 14.53 17.73 -32.00
CA ALA A 264 13.77 17.59 -30.77
C ALA A 264 14.55 16.69 -29.79
N ASP A 265 14.86 17.23 -28.62
CA ASP A 265 15.68 16.58 -27.60
C ASP A 265 14.88 15.52 -26.83
N ALA A 266 15.30 14.25 -26.93
CA ALA A 266 14.58 13.13 -26.33
C ALA A 266 14.57 13.17 -24.78
N ASP A 267 15.54 13.86 -24.15
CA ASP A 267 15.61 14.05 -22.70
C ASP A 267 14.65 15.13 -22.16
N LYS A 268 13.81 15.74 -23.02
CA LYS A 268 12.91 16.85 -22.63
C LYS A 268 11.41 16.52 -22.64
N THR A 269 11.00 15.29 -22.93
CA THR A 269 9.59 14.88 -22.86
C THR A 269 9.26 14.32 -21.48
N THR A 270 8.20 14.82 -20.85
CA THR A 270 7.78 14.36 -19.51
C THR A 270 6.72 13.27 -19.63
N PHE A 271 7.09 12.01 -19.38
CA PHE A 271 6.16 10.87 -19.43
C PHE A 271 5.37 10.73 -18.12
N VAL A 272 4.05 10.90 -18.19
CA VAL A 272 3.15 10.82 -17.03
C VAL A 272 2.45 9.45 -17.03
N ALA A 273 3.12 8.46 -16.44
CA ALA A 273 2.64 7.08 -16.37
C ALA A 273 1.75 6.76 -15.15
N ALA A 274 1.63 7.69 -14.19
CA ALA A 274 0.78 7.55 -13.01
C ALA A 274 -0.37 8.57 -13.06
N ALA A 275 -1.61 8.10 -12.90
CA ALA A 275 -2.76 8.98 -12.74
C ALA A 275 -2.72 9.64 -11.35
N HIS A 276 -3.17 10.90 -11.26
CA HIS A 276 -3.56 11.48 -9.97
C HIS A 276 -4.80 10.75 -9.45
N SER A 277 -4.84 10.42 -8.15
CA SER A 277 -6.02 9.77 -7.56
C SER A 277 -7.25 10.67 -7.75
N PHE A 278 -8.41 10.09 -8.04
CA PHE A 278 -9.65 10.86 -8.06
C PHE A 278 -9.94 11.46 -6.67
N LEU A 279 -9.47 10.81 -5.59
CA LEU A 279 -9.51 11.37 -4.25
C LEU A 279 -8.68 12.67 -4.18
N ASP A 280 -7.46 12.71 -4.70
CA ASP A 280 -6.64 13.95 -4.72
C ASP A 280 -7.30 15.09 -5.52
N ILE A 281 -8.02 14.74 -6.60
CA ILE A 281 -8.76 15.70 -7.43
C ILE A 281 -9.98 16.28 -6.69
N PHE A 282 -10.52 15.63 -5.65
CA PHE A 282 -11.73 16.08 -4.93
C PHE A 282 -11.58 16.36 -3.42
N CYS A 283 -10.50 15.93 -2.75
CA CYS A 283 -10.26 16.07 -1.31
C CYS A 283 -9.28 17.21 -0.96
N VAL A 284 -9.73 18.41 -0.57
CA VAL A 284 -8.86 19.42 0.10
C VAL A 284 -9.63 20.34 1.05
N ASP A 285 -8.99 20.76 2.14
CA ASP A 285 -9.46 21.75 3.13
C ASP A 285 -9.62 23.18 2.52
N PRO A 286 -10.80 23.84 2.71
CA PRO A 286 -11.04 25.21 2.23
C PRO A 286 -10.10 26.30 2.79
N ALA A 287 -9.40 26.07 3.91
CA ALA A 287 -8.51 27.06 4.50
C ALA A 287 -7.38 27.47 3.55
N LEU A 288 -6.92 26.53 2.73
CA LEU A 288 -5.77 26.69 1.84
C LEU A 288 -6.05 27.57 0.61
N GLN A 289 -7.31 27.72 0.18
CA GLN A 289 -7.68 28.18 -1.18
C GLN A 289 -7.44 29.68 -1.49
N ARG A 290 -6.77 30.44 -0.62
CA ARG A 290 -6.74 31.93 -0.65
C ARG A 290 -5.46 32.55 -1.23
N GLU A 291 -4.55 31.74 -1.76
CA GLU A 291 -3.18 32.15 -2.15
C GLU A 291 -2.93 32.20 -3.67
N ASP A 292 -4.00 32.26 -4.47
CA ASP A 292 -3.89 32.35 -5.93
C ASP A 292 -4.08 33.81 -6.38
N GLU A 293 -3.15 34.32 -7.20
CA GLU A 293 -3.21 35.69 -7.76
C GLU A 293 -4.28 35.79 -8.86
N VAL A 294 -4.99 36.94 -8.95
CA VAL A 294 -6.10 37.17 -9.89
C VAL A 294 -5.68 38.11 -11.03
N ASN A 295 -5.84 37.69 -12.28
CA ASN A 295 -5.58 38.52 -13.46
C ASN A 295 -6.78 39.42 -13.85
N GLU A 296 -6.59 40.75 -13.91
CA GLU A 296 -7.62 41.69 -14.41
C GLU A 296 -7.89 41.56 -15.93
N ALA A 297 -6.93 41.06 -16.71
CA ALA A 297 -7.10 40.83 -18.15
C ALA A 297 -8.11 39.70 -18.45
N ALA A 298 -8.20 38.69 -17.57
CA ALA A 298 -9.11 37.56 -17.74
C ALA A 298 -10.60 37.95 -17.65
N GLN A 299 -10.94 39.04 -16.96
CA GLN A 299 -12.31 39.53 -16.83
C GLN A 299 -12.74 40.43 -18.00
N SER A 300 -11.80 41.16 -18.60
CA SER A 300 -12.09 42.21 -19.59
C SER A 300 -12.37 41.68 -21.01
N GLY A 301 -12.00 40.43 -21.34
CA GLY A 301 -12.34 39.79 -22.61
C GLY A 301 -13.85 39.59 -22.84
N SER A 302 -14.61 39.20 -21.80
CA SER A 302 -16.04 38.89 -21.93
C SER A 302 -16.94 40.11 -22.17
N ALA A 303 -16.49 41.30 -21.73
CA ALA A 303 -17.27 42.54 -21.85
C ALA A 303 -17.25 43.14 -23.27
N ARG A 304 -16.25 42.79 -24.10
CA ARG A 304 -16.06 43.37 -25.43
C ARG A 304 -16.82 42.64 -26.53
N ALA A 305 -17.06 41.33 -26.37
CA ALA A 305 -17.86 40.52 -27.29
C ALA A 305 -19.39 40.70 -27.13
N LYS A 306 -19.85 41.43 -26.10
CA LYS A 306 -21.27 41.55 -25.74
C LYS A 306 -21.88 42.94 -25.94
N ARG A 307 -21.19 43.84 -26.66
CA ARG A 307 -21.68 45.19 -27.00
C ARG A 307 -22.18 45.36 -28.44
N ASP A 308 -21.78 44.49 -29.35
CA ASP A 308 -22.20 44.53 -30.75
C ASP A 308 -23.32 43.50 -30.99
N GLY A 309 -24.52 43.80 -30.47
CA GLY A 309 -25.66 42.89 -30.54
C GLY A 309 -26.96 43.43 -29.97
N ALA A 310 -27.72 44.14 -30.81
CA ALA A 310 -29.16 44.48 -30.70
C ALA A 310 -29.67 45.13 -29.39
N GLY A 311 -30.25 46.32 -29.53
CA GLY A 311 -31.15 46.89 -28.52
C GLY A 311 -32.61 46.85 -28.98
N ALA A 312 -33.55 46.76 -28.03
CA ALA A 312 -34.91 47.34 -28.09
C ALA A 312 -35.73 47.00 -26.82
N ALA A 313 -36.37 48.02 -26.20
CA ALA A 313 -37.59 47.94 -25.36
C ALA A 313 -37.60 47.04 -24.07
N SER A 314 -38.39 47.26 -23.01
CA SER A 314 -39.15 48.42 -22.48
C SER A 314 -39.78 48.06 -21.10
N GLY A 315 -40.00 49.04 -20.21
CA GLY A 315 -40.79 48.91 -18.96
C GLY A 315 -39.96 48.51 -17.72
N ALA A 316 -39.98 49.19 -16.55
CA ALA A 316 -41.08 49.71 -15.71
C ALA A 316 -41.93 48.57 -15.09
N GLN A 317 -42.30 48.54 -13.80
CA GLN A 317 -42.17 49.50 -12.68
C GLN A 317 -42.43 48.76 -11.33
N ALA A 318 -41.99 49.34 -10.20
CA ALA A 318 -42.67 49.52 -8.88
C ALA A 318 -43.67 48.47 -8.27
N ALA A 319 -44.04 48.46 -6.98
CA ALA A 319 -43.47 48.88 -5.67
C ALA A 319 -44.50 48.57 -4.54
N LYS A 320 -44.06 48.44 -3.27
CA LYS A 320 -44.89 48.45 -2.02
C LYS A 320 -45.93 47.30 -1.90
N GLY A 321 -46.56 47.01 -0.76
CA GLY A 321 -46.49 47.46 0.66
C GLY A 321 -47.21 46.40 1.54
N ALA A 322 -46.88 46.15 2.80
CA ALA A 322 -47.02 47.00 4.00
C ALA A 322 -48.35 46.77 4.77
N GLN A 323 -48.25 46.78 6.12
CA GLN A 323 -49.32 46.86 7.14
C GLN A 323 -50.21 45.61 7.37
N ALA A 324 -50.81 45.38 8.55
CA ALA A 324 -50.51 45.74 9.96
C ALA A 324 -51.59 45.08 10.88
N VAL A 325 -51.33 44.97 12.20
CA VAL A 325 -52.24 45.32 13.34
C VAL A 325 -51.76 44.67 14.67
N HIS A 326 -51.91 45.41 15.77
CA HIS A 326 -51.51 45.16 17.18
C HIS A 326 -52.64 44.48 18.01
N PRO A 327 -52.57 44.29 19.37
CA PRO A 327 -51.49 44.48 20.38
C PRO A 327 -51.14 43.13 21.09
N ALA A 328 -50.54 42.98 22.31
CA ALA A 328 -50.12 43.87 23.41
C ALA A 328 -48.94 43.25 24.24
N ASP A 329 -48.42 44.04 25.20
CA ASP A 329 -47.86 43.72 26.55
C ASP A 329 -47.06 42.41 26.83
N THR A 330 -45.92 42.42 27.57
CA THR A 330 -45.21 43.52 28.27
C THR A 330 -43.70 43.25 28.49
N LYS A 331 -42.94 44.36 28.52
CA LYS A 331 -41.68 44.63 29.25
C LYS A 331 -40.32 44.03 28.83
N ASP A 332 -39.45 44.98 28.47
CA ASP A 332 -38.06 45.20 28.93
C ASP A 332 -37.05 44.04 28.75
N GLY A 333 -35.99 44.13 27.92
CA GLY A 333 -35.34 45.27 27.26
C GLY A 333 -33.82 45.09 27.40
N ALA A 334 -33.14 44.41 26.46
CA ALA A 334 -32.55 44.98 25.23
C ALA A 334 -31.37 45.95 25.49
N ASN A 335 -30.22 45.86 24.81
CA ASN A 335 -29.70 44.80 23.92
C ASN A 335 -28.16 44.91 23.82
N GLU A 336 -27.53 43.85 23.30
CA GLU A 336 -26.12 43.82 22.91
C GLU A 336 -25.77 44.67 21.66
N ARG A 337 -24.45 44.85 21.47
CA ARG A 337 -23.67 44.55 20.24
C ARG A 337 -23.48 45.58 19.10
N SER A 338 -22.21 45.54 18.65
CA SER A 338 -21.72 45.58 17.26
C SER A 338 -21.39 46.93 16.63
N GLY A 339 -20.24 46.98 15.94
CA GLY A 339 -19.84 48.09 15.07
C GLY A 339 -18.34 48.09 14.72
N LYS A 340 -17.94 47.42 13.63
CA LYS A 340 -16.57 47.49 13.07
C LYS A 340 -16.28 48.88 12.47
N GLY A 341 -15.02 49.30 12.50
CA GLY A 341 -14.51 50.42 11.68
C GLY A 341 -12.98 50.41 11.48
N LYS A 342 -12.54 50.43 10.23
CA LYS A 342 -11.20 50.76 9.70
C LYS A 342 -11.43 51.73 8.51
N PRO A 343 -10.42 52.46 8.00
CA PRO A 343 -9.16 52.95 8.60
C PRO A 343 -9.05 54.49 8.47
N ALA A 344 -7.92 55.08 8.89
CA ALA A 344 -7.63 56.51 8.64
C ALA A 344 -6.26 56.71 7.95
N GLY A 345 -6.25 57.54 6.91
CA GLY A 345 -5.05 57.91 6.14
C GLY A 345 -4.38 59.20 6.62
N ARG A 346 -3.09 59.31 6.27
CA ARG A 346 -2.15 60.43 6.48
C ARG A 346 -2.74 61.87 6.49
N SER A 347 -2.38 62.65 7.51
CA SER A 347 -1.78 64.00 7.31
C SER A 347 -1.13 64.57 8.60
N LYS A 348 0.10 65.10 8.49
CA LYS A 348 0.63 66.19 9.34
C LYS A 348 0.10 67.53 8.78
N PRO A 349 0.15 68.71 9.47
CA PRO A 349 1.03 69.07 10.60
C PRO A 349 0.40 69.96 11.72
N ARG A 350 1.29 70.45 12.61
CA ARG A 350 1.25 71.74 13.34
C ARG A 350 0.37 71.90 14.60
N ARG A 351 0.98 72.62 15.57
CA ARG A 351 0.41 73.33 16.74
C ARG A 351 0.11 72.52 18.01
N TRP A 352 1.17 72.29 18.80
CA TRP A 352 1.05 72.31 20.26
C TRP A 352 0.71 73.73 20.74
N LYS A 353 -0.59 74.01 20.90
CA LYS A 353 -1.12 75.13 21.69
C LYS A 353 -2.46 74.71 22.28
N MET A 354 -2.43 74.15 23.50
CA MET A 354 -3.49 74.18 24.54
C MET A 354 -3.26 73.09 25.63
N VAL A 355 -2.18 73.23 26.42
CA VAL A 355 -2.15 72.80 27.83
C VAL A 355 -1.36 73.85 28.64
N ALA A 356 -1.74 75.12 28.46
CA ALA A 356 -1.14 76.27 29.14
C ALA A 356 -2.23 77.32 29.47
N GLY A 357 -3.45 76.85 29.78
CA GLY A 357 -4.61 77.69 30.08
C GLY A 357 -5.12 77.61 31.52
N GLU A 358 -4.83 76.52 32.24
CA GLU A 358 -5.46 76.19 33.54
C GLU A 358 -4.50 76.27 34.74
N LEU A 359 -3.22 76.62 34.54
CA LEU A 359 -2.23 76.78 35.63
C LEU A 359 -1.78 78.24 35.86
N HIS A 360 -2.55 79.21 35.36
CA HIS A 360 -2.29 80.66 35.51
C HIS A 360 -3.40 81.44 36.23
N LYS A 361 -4.32 80.74 36.91
CA LYS A 361 -5.35 81.33 37.79
C LYS A 361 -5.24 80.94 39.27
N ALA A 362 -4.11 80.38 39.69
CA ALA A 362 -3.84 79.99 41.09
C ALA A 362 -2.54 80.58 41.66
N LEU A 363 -1.90 81.54 40.96
CA LEU A 363 -0.55 82.05 41.30
C LEU A 363 -0.34 83.54 40.99
N ALA A 364 -1.41 84.33 40.92
CA ALA A 364 -1.39 85.79 40.90
C ALA A 364 -2.56 86.31 41.76
N ASP A 365 -2.28 87.31 42.59
CA ASP A 365 -3.09 87.85 43.70
C ASP A 365 -3.53 86.85 44.79
N GLY A 366 -3.18 87.00 46.07
CA GLY A 366 -2.20 87.93 46.66
C GLY A 366 -2.52 88.30 48.10
N GLU A 367 -1.88 87.66 49.09
CA GLU A 367 -1.68 88.29 50.41
C GLU A 367 -0.53 87.63 51.23
N ARG A 368 0.11 88.43 52.07
CA ARG A 368 1.40 88.10 52.72
C ARG A 368 1.25 87.34 54.05
N THR A 369 0.85 86.07 54.06
CA THR A 369 1.00 85.20 55.27
C THR A 369 1.02 83.70 54.97
N ASN A 370 2.00 83.17 54.19
CA ASN A 370 2.47 81.75 54.33
C ASN A 370 3.69 81.35 53.46
N ALA A 371 4.65 82.26 53.22
CA ALA A 371 5.82 82.00 52.35
C ALA A 371 6.65 80.75 52.73
N ARG A 372 6.67 80.34 54.00
CA ARG A 372 7.36 79.12 54.47
C ARG A 372 6.66 77.81 54.10
N ARG A 373 5.33 77.81 53.88
CA ARG A 373 4.59 76.60 53.51
C ARG A 373 4.63 76.36 52.00
N ALA A 374 4.44 77.38 51.16
CA ALA A 374 4.51 77.23 49.70
C ALA A 374 5.87 76.68 49.22
N ALA A 375 6.98 77.18 49.80
CA ALA A 375 8.32 76.67 49.50
C ALA A 375 8.54 75.21 49.94
N ALA A 376 7.99 74.81 51.09
CA ALA A 376 8.09 73.44 51.60
C ALA A 376 7.34 72.43 50.72
N TRP A 377 6.13 72.78 50.26
CA TRP A 377 5.34 71.91 49.37
C TRP A 377 5.90 71.86 47.94
N GLY A 378 6.45 72.97 47.42
CA GLY A 378 7.19 72.97 46.15
C GLY A 378 8.45 72.10 46.20
N GLY A 379 9.23 72.20 47.29
CA GLY A 379 10.40 71.34 47.53
C GLY A 379 10.03 69.87 47.67
N ALA A 380 8.95 69.55 48.39
CA ALA A 380 8.43 68.20 48.52
C ALA A 380 7.93 67.62 47.18
N GLY A 381 7.27 68.42 46.33
CA GLY A 381 6.85 68.01 45.00
C GLY A 381 8.02 67.67 44.08
N VAL A 382 9.06 68.50 44.07
CA VAL A 382 10.30 68.23 43.32
C VAL A 382 11.04 67.01 43.89
N ALA A 383 11.14 66.88 45.22
CA ALA A 383 11.73 65.71 45.86
C ALA A 383 10.94 64.43 45.56
N LEU A 384 9.60 64.48 45.47
CA LEU A 384 8.77 63.34 45.08
C LEU A 384 8.98 62.95 43.62
N VAL A 385 9.08 63.92 42.70
CA VAL A 385 9.39 63.65 41.27
C VAL A 385 10.80 63.11 41.10
N ILE A 386 11.78 63.62 41.85
CA ILE A 386 13.15 63.08 41.89
C ILE A 386 13.15 61.69 42.51
N ALA A 387 12.39 61.43 43.58
CA ALA A 387 12.28 60.10 44.20
C ALA A 387 11.55 59.09 43.30
N LEU A 388 10.52 59.50 42.55
CA LEU A 388 9.91 58.67 41.50
C LEU A 388 10.88 58.44 40.34
N GLY A 389 11.61 59.47 39.90
CA GLY A 389 12.60 59.37 38.84
C GLY A 389 13.76 58.44 39.22
N VAL A 390 14.28 58.56 40.44
CA VAL A 390 15.29 57.68 41.03
C VAL A 390 14.73 56.28 41.28
N GLY A 391 13.48 56.16 41.74
CA GLY A 391 12.79 54.87 41.91
C GLY A 391 12.65 54.13 40.59
N LEU A 392 12.18 54.79 39.53
CA LEU A 392 12.09 54.25 38.16
C LEU A 392 13.49 53.96 37.57
N TYR A 393 14.48 54.81 37.85
CA TYR A 393 15.86 54.61 37.41
C TYR A 393 16.49 53.36 38.06
N LEU A 394 16.29 53.17 39.37
CA LEU A 394 16.75 51.99 40.11
C LEU A 394 15.95 50.73 39.73
N HIS A 395 14.64 50.84 39.48
CA HIS A 395 13.82 49.70 39.05
C HIS A 395 14.22 49.19 37.65
N GLY A 396 14.78 50.05 36.80
CA GLY A 396 15.37 49.68 35.51
C GLY A 396 16.90 49.52 35.51
N SER A 397 17.59 49.37 36.65
CA SER A 397 19.05 49.22 36.66
C SER A 397 19.49 47.84 36.13
N SER A 398 18.86 46.77 36.60
CA SER A 398 19.18 45.38 36.22
C SER A 398 19.05 45.14 34.71
N GLU A 399 17.95 45.60 34.09
CA GLU A 399 17.72 45.50 32.64
C GLU A 399 18.81 46.21 31.82
N ARG A 400 19.31 47.37 32.31
CA ARG A 400 20.35 48.16 31.63
C ARG A 400 21.74 47.54 31.78
N GLU A 401 22.07 47.06 32.97
CA GLU A 401 23.34 46.41 33.27
C GLU A 401 23.46 45.08 32.51
N LEU A 402 22.39 44.27 32.46
CA LEU A 402 22.31 43.08 31.59
C LEU A 402 22.53 43.41 30.11
N LYS A 403 21.85 44.44 29.59
CA LYS A 403 22.06 44.91 28.21
C LYS A 403 23.49 45.39 27.97
N SER A 404 24.16 45.96 28.97
CA SER A 404 25.56 46.38 28.86
C SER A 404 26.53 45.19 28.83
N LEU A 405 26.30 44.15 29.64
CA LEU A 405 27.10 42.92 29.64
C LEU A 405 26.93 42.16 28.31
N LEU A 406 25.70 42.04 27.81
CA LEU A 406 25.40 41.49 26.48
C LEU A 406 26.09 42.27 25.35
N ALA A 407 26.08 43.61 25.40
CA ALA A 407 26.74 44.45 24.39
C ALA A 407 28.27 44.35 24.43
N ASN A 408 28.85 44.08 25.61
CA ASN A 408 30.29 43.88 25.80
C ASN A 408 30.75 42.43 25.51
N GLY A 409 29.83 41.52 25.17
CA GLY A 409 30.15 40.11 24.90
C GLY A 409 30.33 39.22 26.14
N ASP A 410 30.06 39.74 27.35
CA ASP A 410 30.23 39.01 28.60
C ASP A 410 28.96 38.21 28.97
N TYR A 411 28.68 37.21 28.13
CA TYR A 411 27.45 36.42 28.20
C TYR A 411 27.36 35.55 29.47
N SER A 412 28.49 35.11 30.01
CA SER A 412 28.57 34.33 31.25
C SER A 412 28.16 35.12 32.50
N ASN A 413 28.65 36.35 32.63
CA ASN A 413 28.27 37.21 33.76
C ASN A 413 26.84 37.74 33.58
N ALA A 414 26.43 38.06 32.34
CA ALA A 414 25.04 38.40 32.03
C ALA A 414 24.07 37.28 32.46
N LEU A 415 24.34 36.03 32.07
CA LEU A 415 23.50 34.88 32.43
C LEU A 415 23.46 34.66 33.96
N THR A 416 24.60 34.77 34.64
CA THR A 416 24.68 34.61 36.10
C THR A 416 23.86 35.66 36.83
N MET A 417 23.95 36.92 36.40
CA MET A 417 23.16 38.03 36.93
C MET A 417 21.66 37.85 36.66
N ALA A 418 21.28 37.47 35.44
CA ALA A 418 19.88 37.29 35.07
C ALA A 418 19.21 36.16 35.87
N ARG A 419 19.90 35.04 36.07
CA ARG A 419 19.42 33.92 36.90
C ARG A 419 19.23 34.32 38.35
N GLY A 420 20.16 35.10 38.92
CA GLY A 420 20.02 35.64 40.29
C GLY A 420 18.79 36.54 40.44
N TYR A 421 18.48 37.34 39.43
CA TYR A 421 17.27 38.16 39.40
C TYR A 421 16.00 37.31 39.25
N LEU A 422 15.94 36.41 38.27
CA LEU A 422 14.77 35.56 37.99
C LEU A 422 14.43 34.61 39.14
N ALA A 423 15.42 34.17 39.92
CA ALA A 423 15.20 33.39 41.14
C ALA A 423 14.35 34.13 42.19
N THR A 424 14.29 35.46 42.13
CA THR A 424 13.41 36.30 42.99
C THR A 424 12.22 36.90 42.24
N HIS A 425 12.28 37.01 40.91
CA HIS A 425 11.26 37.62 40.05
C HIS A 425 10.94 36.72 38.82
N PRO A 426 10.39 35.51 39.02
CA PRO A 426 10.26 34.51 37.94
C PRO A 426 9.25 34.87 36.84
N ALA A 427 8.41 35.88 37.04
CA ALA A 427 7.44 36.35 36.05
C ALA A 427 7.95 37.49 35.15
N ASP A 428 9.21 37.93 35.30
CA ASP A 428 9.78 39.01 34.49
C ASP A 428 10.21 38.51 33.10
N THR A 429 9.26 38.56 32.17
CA THR A 429 9.44 38.20 30.75
C THR A 429 10.56 38.97 30.03
N ARG A 430 10.94 40.18 30.47
CA ARG A 430 12.04 40.93 29.82
C ARG A 430 13.39 40.39 30.25
N ILE A 431 13.55 40.10 31.54
CA ILE A 431 14.80 39.55 32.06
C ILE A 431 14.96 38.09 31.64
N SER A 432 13.87 37.32 31.54
CA SER A 432 13.85 35.98 30.93
C SER A 432 14.29 36.00 29.46
N ALA A 433 13.79 36.96 28.66
CA ALA A 433 14.26 37.11 27.27
C ALA A 433 15.76 37.45 27.16
N LEU A 434 16.29 38.31 28.05
CA LEU A 434 17.73 38.64 28.10
C LEU A 434 18.58 37.49 28.66
N ALA A 435 18.05 36.69 29.59
CA ALA A 435 18.68 35.48 30.10
C ALA A 435 18.80 34.40 29.03
N SER A 436 17.72 34.20 28.26
CA SER A 436 17.68 33.32 27.09
C SER A 436 18.69 33.74 26.02
N GLU A 437 18.76 35.04 25.71
CA GLU A 437 19.76 35.58 24.77
C GLU A 437 21.20 35.34 25.27
N ALA A 438 21.48 35.60 26.56
CA ALA A 438 22.79 35.37 27.16
C ALA A 438 23.19 33.88 27.15
N LEU A 439 22.25 32.99 27.50
CA LEU A 439 22.46 31.53 27.51
C LEU A 439 22.85 31.02 26.12
N LEU A 440 22.09 31.41 25.10
CA LEU A 440 22.30 30.97 23.72
C LEU A 440 23.60 31.55 23.15
N LYS A 441 23.88 32.85 23.32
CA LYS A 441 25.14 33.45 22.87
C LYS A 441 26.38 32.84 23.52
N ALA A 442 26.28 32.39 24.78
CA ALA A 442 27.39 31.73 25.48
C ALA A 442 27.65 30.29 25.03
N ASN A 443 26.63 29.50 24.69
CA ASN A 443 26.74 28.04 24.55
C ASN A 443 26.44 27.51 23.13
N LEU A 444 25.57 28.18 22.36
CA LEU A 444 25.11 27.69 21.07
C LEU A 444 26.23 27.57 20.01
N PRO A 445 27.24 28.46 19.92
CA PRO A 445 28.31 28.31 18.92
C PRO A 445 29.07 26.97 19.03
N GLY A 446 29.40 26.53 20.25
CA GLY A 446 30.06 25.24 20.46
C GLY A 446 29.14 24.04 20.20
N TRP A 447 27.84 24.21 20.35
CA TRP A 447 26.85 23.19 20.00
C TRP A 447 26.69 23.06 18.47
N ILE A 448 26.66 24.18 17.74
CA ILE A 448 26.65 24.21 16.27
C ILE A 448 27.89 23.47 15.74
N GLU A 449 29.08 23.77 16.28
CA GLU A 449 30.32 23.11 15.88
C GLU A 449 30.28 21.59 16.13
N ALA A 450 29.73 21.15 17.27
CA ALA A 450 29.59 19.74 17.60
C ALA A 450 28.62 19.02 16.63
N VAL A 451 27.47 19.63 16.30
CA VAL A 451 26.50 19.07 15.34
C VAL A 451 27.09 19.00 13.93
N GLN A 452 27.74 20.07 13.46
CA GLN A 452 28.39 20.09 12.14
C GLN A 452 29.51 19.05 11.99
N LYS A 453 30.18 18.68 13.10
CA LYS A 453 31.19 17.62 13.14
C LYS A 453 30.63 16.22 13.41
N ALA A 454 29.30 16.06 13.45
CA ALA A 454 28.60 14.83 13.84
C ALA A 454 29.00 14.30 15.25
N GLN A 455 29.47 15.18 16.14
CA GLN A 455 29.87 14.88 17.52
C GLN A 455 28.64 14.96 18.46
N PHE A 456 27.62 14.15 18.17
CA PHE A 456 26.30 14.27 18.82
C PHE A 456 26.32 14.02 20.34
N ASP A 457 27.26 13.24 20.87
CA ASP A 457 27.43 13.06 22.33
C ASP A 457 27.91 14.35 23.02
N GLN A 458 28.78 15.11 22.34
CA GLN A 458 29.24 16.42 22.80
C GLN A 458 28.13 17.47 22.68
N ALA A 459 27.32 17.40 21.62
CA ALA A 459 26.14 18.23 21.47
C ALA A 459 25.12 18.00 22.61
N ASP A 460 24.84 16.74 22.97
CA ASP A 460 23.98 16.41 24.12
C ASP A 460 24.56 16.88 25.46
N ALA A 461 25.88 16.77 25.66
CA ALA A 461 26.53 17.30 26.86
C ALA A 461 26.34 18.83 27.00
N LEU A 462 26.43 19.56 25.89
CA LEU A 462 26.18 21.00 25.84
C LEU A 462 24.70 21.34 26.06
N LEU A 463 23.76 20.59 25.48
CA LEU A 463 22.32 20.74 25.75
C LEU A 463 21.97 20.45 27.22
N LYS A 464 22.58 19.42 27.81
CA LYS A 464 22.43 19.09 29.23
C LYS A 464 22.93 20.22 30.13
N ASN A 465 24.06 20.85 29.80
CA ASN A 465 24.54 22.04 30.49
C ASN A 465 23.55 23.22 30.33
N MET A 466 23.12 23.52 29.10
CA MET A 466 22.15 24.58 28.84
C MET A 466 20.84 24.39 29.62
N ARG A 467 20.29 23.16 29.69
CA ARG A 467 19.12 22.83 30.53
C ARG A 467 19.34 23.08 32.02
N ALA A 468 20.52 22.74 32.55
CA ALA A 468 20.85 23.00 33.95
C ALA A 468 20.98 24.51 34.25
N LEU A 469 21.42 25.29 33.26
CA LEU A 469 21.47 26.74 33.34
C LEU A 469 20.08 27.39 33.19
N SER A 470 19.19 26.82 32.37
CA SER A 470 17.82 27.32 32.14
C SER A 470 16.78 26.82 33.16
N ALA A 471 17.16 26.08 34.20
CA ALA A 471 16.21 25.41 35.11
C ALA A 471 15.21 26.34 35.84
N THR A 472 15.48 27.64 35.91
CA THR A 472 14.63 28.68 36.51
C THR A 472 13.98 29.61 35.48
N ASP A 473 14.11 29.31 34.18
CA ASP A 473 13.64 30.14 33.07
C ASP A 473 12.95 29.25 32.03
N SER A 474 11.62 29.25 32.03
CA SER A 474 10.81 28.40 31.16
C SER A 474 10.96 28.74 29.68
N ASP A 475 11.27 29.99 29.36
CA ASP A 475 11.48 30.47 28.00
C ASP A 475 12.79 29.87 27.44
N ALA A 476 13.90 30.05 28.16
CA ALA A 476 15.18 29.43 27.85
C ALA A 476 15.08 27.90 27.77
N ALA A 477 14.34 27.26 28.68
CA ALA A 477 14.13 25.82 28.68
C ALA A 477 13.38 25.33 27.42
N SER A 478 12.40 26.11 26.93
CA SER A 478 11.70 25.82 25.67
C SER A 478 12.65 25.90 24.47
N LEU A 479 13.45 26.97 24.36
CA LEU A 479 14.41 27.14 23.26
C LEU A 479 15.48 26.04 23.23
N VAL A 480 15.95 25.57 24.40
CA VAL A 480 16.87 24.41 24.49
C VAL A 480 16.16 23.09 24.15
N GLY A 481 14.84 23.00 24.35
CA GLY A 481 14.00 21.91 23.86
C GLY A 481 14.00 21.79 22.34
N GLU A 482 13.88 22.92 21.63
CA GLU A 482 13.95 22.97 20.16
C GLU A 482 15.33 22.57 19.65
N LEU A 483 16.41 23.05 20.26
CA LEU A 483 17.77 22.65 19.90
C LEU A 483 18.00 21.14 20.05
N GLN A 484 17.38 20.48 21.03
CA GLN A 484 17.42 19.01 21.11
C GLN A 484 16.70 18.37 19.92
N TRP A 485 15.52 18.86 19.53
CA TRP A 485 14.81 18.31 18.36
C TRP A 485 15.66 18.41 17.10
N VAL A 486 16.29 19.57 16.87
CA VAL A 486 17.25 19.78 15.78
C VAL A 486 18.39 18.76 15.88
N GLY A 487 19.02 18.62 17.05
CA GLY A 487 20.11 17.66 17.26
C GLY A 487 19.71 16.19 17.04
N ASP A 488 18.48 15.81 17.42
CA ASP A 488 17.95 14.46 17.23
C ASP A 488 17.66 14.16 15.74
N LEU A 489 17.12 15.15 15.01
CA LEU A 489 16.89 15.07 13.57
C LEU A 489 18.21 14.98 12.79
N GLU A 490 19.17 15.86 13.07
CA GLU A 490 20.49 15.82 12.42
C GLU A 490 21.25 14.52 12.75
N ARG A 491 21.14 14.02 13.99
CA ARG A 491 21.69 12.70 14.38
C ARG A 491 21.07 11.58 13.54
N PHE A 492 19.75 11.56 13.38
CA PHE A 492 19.06 10.54 12.60
C PHE A 492 19.48 10.58 11.12
N VAL A 493 19.50 11.77 10.50
CA VAL A 493 19.94 11.96 9.11
C VAL A 493 21.39 11.51 8.93
N ALA A 494 22.31 11.93 9.80
CA ALA A 494 23.72 11.55 9.75
C ALA A 494 23.92 10.04 9.96
N ALA A 495 23.19 9.41 10.88
CA ALA A 495 23.30 7.97 11.18
C ALA A 495 22.84 7.07 10.02
N ARG A 496 22.00 7.57 9.11
CA ARG A 496 21.64 6.87 7.85
C ARG A 496 22.65 7.11 6.72
N GLY A 497 23.56 8.07 6.87
CA GLY A 497 24.48 8.49 5.81
C GLY A 497 23.97 9.65 4.94
N GLY A 498 22.97 10.40 5.41
CA GLY A 498 22.44 11.59 4.73
C GLY A 498 20.93 11.54 4.48
N VAL A 499 20.42 12.62 3.87
CA VAL A 499 18.98 12.78 3.61
C VAL A 499 18.43 11.87 2.51
N ASP A 500 19.22 11.59 1.47
CA ASP A 500 18.83 10.69 0.37
C ASP A 500 19.16 9.22 0.64
N ALA A 501 19.67 8.90 1.83
CA ALA A 501 19.92 7.53 2.24
C ALA A 501 18.66 6.64 2.14
N PRO A 502 18.82 5.32 1.93
CA PRO A 502 17.69 4.39 1.86
C PRO A 502 16.86 4.35 3.15
N ILE A 503 15.55 4.22 3.02
CA ILE A 503 14.61 4.02 4.13
C ILE A 503 14.65 2.54 4.51
N ARG A 504 15.08 2.25 5.74
CA ARG A 504 15.23 0.87 6.23
C ARG A 504 13.94 0.40 6.88
N MET A 505 13.27 -0.57 6.25
CA MET A 505 12.04 -1.18 6.76
C MET A 505 12.24 -1.77 8.16
N TYR A 506 11.22 -1.59 9.00
CA TYR A 506 11.14 -1.99 10.41
C TYR A 506 12.29 -1.48 11.28
N ALA A 507 12.79 -0.29 10.99
CA ALA A 507 13.92 0.33 11.70
C ALA A 507 13.83 1.86 11.74
N ASP A 508 13.45 2.50 10.64
CA ASP A 508 13.46 3.97 10.52
C ASP A 508 12.09 4.59 10.81
N GLU A 509 10.99 3.89 10.52
CA GLU A 509 9.62 4.41 10.51
C GLU A 509 9.19 5.00 11.86
N ALA A 510 9.43 4.28 12.96
CA ALA A 510 9.09 4.77 14.30
C ALA A 510 9.86 6.04 14.69
N THR A 511 11.08 6.22 14.16
CA THR A 511 11.89 7.42 14.42
C THR A 511 11.44 8.59 13.56
N ILE A 512 11.12 8.35 12.28
CA ILE A 512 10.55 9.35 11.37
C ILE A 512 9.24 9.88 11.94
N ASN A 513 8.30 8.99 12.28
CA ASN A 513 6.99 9.36 12.79
C ASN A 513 7.10 10.12 14.12
N GLY A 514 8.02 9.73 15.00
CA GLY A 514 8.27 10.42 16.27
C GLY A 514 8.88 11.82 16.10
N LEU A 515 9.78 12.02 15.12
CA LEU A 515 10.37 13.32 14.81
C LEU A 515 9.35 14.27 14.16
N LEU A 516 8.53 13.76 13.24
CA LEU A 516 7.49 14.51 12.54
C LEU A 516 6.33 14.88 13.46
N HIS A 517 5.76 13.92 14.21
CA HIS A 517 4.67 14.19 15.16
C HIS A 517 5.04 15.30 16.15
N ARG A 518 6.26 15.26 16.70
CA ARG A 518 6.75 16.28 17.64
C ARG A 518 6.86 17.67 17.00
N TRP A 519 7.02 17.76 15.69
CA TRP A 519 7.01 19.03 14.95
C TRP A 519 5.58 19.46 14.58
N ASP A 520 4.76 18.54 14.08
CA ASP A 520 3.40 18.82 13.61
C ASP A 520 2.43 19.21 14.74
N ASP A 521 2.71 18.81 15.98
CA ASP A 521 1.94 19.18 17.18
C ASP A 521 1.75 20.71 17.34
N ASP A 522 2.79 21.52 17.09
CA ASP A 522 2.70 22.99 16.99
C ASP A 522 3.82 23.59 16.11
N ALA A 523 3.87 23.20 14.84
CA ALA A 523 4.89 23.62 13.87
C ALA A 523 5.08 25.15 13.82
N THR A 524 4.00 25.91 14.04
CA THR A 524 4.05 27.39 14.06
C THR A 524 4.76 27.92 15.32
N SER A 525 4.65 27.26 16.47
CA SER A 525 5.45 27.60 17.66
C SER A 525 6.90 27.19 17.53
N HIS A 526 7.18 25.97 17.07
CA HIS A 526 8.54 25.48 16.83
C HIS A 526 9.31 26.39 15.85
N GLN A 527 8.71 26.77 14.73
CA GLN A 527 9.31 27.71 13.78
C GLN A 527 9.60 29.07 14.43
N ARG A 528 8.65 29.66 15.18
CA ARG A 528 8.86 30.94 15.88
C ARG A 528 9.98 30.88 16.92
N ALA A 529 10.14 29.75 17.59
CA ALA A 529 11.20 29.52 18.55
C ALA A 529 12.57 29.41 17.86
N LEU A 530 12.68 28.68 16.75
CA LEU A 530 13.91 28.57 15.95
C LEU A 530 14.29 29.91 15.28
N ASP A 531 13.33 30.64 14.72
CA ASP A 531 13.52 32.00 14.19
C ASP A 531 14.09 32.94 15.27
N ARG A 532 13.59 32.82 16.51
CA ARG A 532 14.08 33.61 17.65
C ARG A 532 15.51 33.22 18.05
N ILE A 533 15.85 31.93 18.05
CA ILE A 533 17.23 31.48 18.29
C ILE A 533 18.18 32.05 17.21
N ALA A 534 17.79 31.98 15.94
CA ALA A 534 18.56 32.56 14.83
C ALA A 534 18.71 34.09 14.95
N SER A 535 17.70 34.79 15.49
CA SER A 535 17.78 36.23 15.77
C SER A 535 18.77 36.59 16.88
N TYR A 536 18.91 35.73 17.90
CA TYR A 536 19.87 35.91 18.99
C TYR A 536 21.30 35.52 18.59
N VAL A 537 21.44 34.47 17.78
CA VAL A 537 22.74 33.93 17.35
C VAL A 537 22.69 33.72 15.83
N PRO A 538 23.08 34.72 15.02
CA PRO A 538 22.98 34.65 13.55
C PRO A 538 23.73 33.47 12.90
N ALA A 539 24.76 32.93 13.57
CA ALA A 539 25.48 31.73 13.13
C ALA A 539 24.60 30.46 13.09
N PHE A 540 23.44 30.45 13.76
CA PHE A 540 22.48 29.36 13.71
C PHE A 540 21.61 29.36 12.44
N ALA A 541 21.55 30.47 11.69
CA ALA A 541 20.64 30.61 10.56
C ALA A 541 20.90 29.59 9.42
N GLU A 542 22.17 29.26 9.15
CA GLU A 542 22.54 28.24 8.16
C GLU A 542 22.20 26.81 8.63
N PRO A 543 22.63 26.34 9.83
CA PRO A 543 22.17 25.08 10.40
C PRO A 543 20.64 24.93 10.41
N TYR A 544 19.91 25.97 10.82
CA TYR A 544 18.46 25.98 10.83
C TYR A 544 17.84 25.80 9.43
N ALA A 545 18.37 26.47 8.41
CA ALA A 545 17.92 26.31 7.03
C ALA A 545 18.19 24.89 6.47
N HIS A 546 19.31 24.28 6.86
CA HIS A 546 19.58 22.86 6.58
C HIS A 546 18.57 21.95 7.25
N THR A 547 18.31 22.12 8.55
CA THR A 547 17.35 21.30 9.30
C THR A 547 15.93 21.41 8.75
N LEU A 548 15.46 22.60 8.36
CA LEU A 548 14.15 22.74 7.68
C LEU A 548 14.12 22.05 6.32
N SER A 549 15.25 21.90 5.64
CA SER A 549 15.34 21.15 4.38
C SER A 549 15.35 19.64 4.62
N HIS A 550 16.03 19.19 5.68
CA HIS A 550 16.01 17.80 6.15
C HIS A 550 14.63 17.37 6.63
N LEU A 551 13.92 18.24 7.36
CA LEU A 551 12.53 18.04 7.78
C LEU A 551 11.60 17.80 6.59
N ARG A 552 11.57 18.71 5.60
CA ARG A 552 10.72 18.55 4.41
C ARG A 552 11.04 17.29 3.62
N LYS A 553 12.29 16.84 3.64
CA LYS A 553 12.68 15.57 3.04
C LYS A 553 12.13 14.38 3.84
N LEU A 554 12.10 14.45 5.17
CA LEU A 554 11.44 13.45 6.02
C LEU A 554 9.91 13.44 5.84
N GLU A 555 9.25 14.60 5.74
CA GLU A 555 7.81 14.71 5.41
C GLU A 555 7.49 14.05 4.06
N SER A 556 8.37 14.24 3.07
CA SER A 556 8.28 13.56 1.77
C SER A 556 8.58 12.07 1.87
N ASP A 557 9.55 11.66 2.68
CA ASP A 557 9.90 10.24 2.84
C ASP A 557 8.83 9.48 3.64
N ASP A 558 8.11 10.13 4.56
CA ASP A 558 6.95 9.59 5.27
C ASP A 558 5.78 9.33 4.31
N SER A 559 5.31 10.38 3.65
CA SER A 559 4.16 10.32 2.72
C SER A 559 4.37 9.35 1.54
N VAL A 560 5.63 9.14 1.12
CA VAL A 560 5.98 8.20 0.03
C VAL A 560 6.35 6.82 0.57
N TYR A 561 7.40 6.69 1.38
CA TYR A 561 7.99 5.40 1.74
C TYR A 561 7.40 4.78 3.00
N VAL A 562 7.18 5.54 4.09
CA VAL A 562 6.56 4.97 5.31
C VAL A 562 5.14 4.53 5.01
N ALA A 563 4.36 5.39 4.33
CA ALA A 563 3.02 5.03 3.85
C ALA A 563 3.03 3.84 2.86
N ALA A 564 4.10 3.64 2.07
CA ALA A 564 4.24 2.45 1.23
C ALA A 564 4.53 1.18 2.05
N ILE A 565 5.34 1.26 3.10
CA ILE A 565 5.60 0.14 4.01
C ILE A 565 4.32 -0.30 4.70
N ASP A 566 3.49 0.64 5.17
CA ASP A 566 2.20 0.31 5.79
C ASP A 566 1.22 -0.35 4.80
N ARG A 567 1.16 0.15 3.55
CA ARG A 567 0.39 -0.52 2.48
C ARG A 567 0.89 -1.94 2.22
N LEU A 568 2.21 -2.13 2.14
CA LEU A 568 2.83 -3.44 1.92
C LEU A 568 2.55 -4.41 3.09
N ASN A 569 2.65 -3.94 4.33
CA ASN A 569 2.29 -4.71 5.52
C ASN A 569 0.84 -5.18 5.48
N GLY A 570 -0.09 -4.31 5.08
CA GLY A 570 -1.50 -4.66 4.89
C GLY A 570 -1.73 -5.71 3.81
N VAL A 571 -1.00 -5.64 2.69
CA VAL A 571 -1.06 -6.66 1.61
C VAL A 571 -0.49 -8.00 2.08
N ILE A 572 0.67 -8.00 2.75
CA ILE A 572 1.28 -9.20 3.34
C ILE A 572 0.29 -9.86 4.30
N GLN A 573 -0.23 -9.12 5.28
CA GLN A 573 -1.19 -9.65 6.25
C GLN A 573 -2.45 -10.20 5.56
N THR A 574 -2.95 -9.52 4.53
CA THR A 574 -4.13 -9.95 3.77
C THR A 574 -3.89 -11.28 3.06
N GLU A 575 -2.82 -11.44 2.28
CA GLU A 575 -2.58 -12.68 1.52
C GLU A 575 -2.10 -13.83 2.40
N LEU A 576 -1.34 -13.57 3.47
CA LEU A 576 -0.99 -14.61 4.44
C LEU A 576 -2.21 -15.13 5.22
N SER A 577 -3.15 -14.25 5.61
CA SER A 577 -4.41 -14.68 6.26
C SER A 577 -5.34 -15.47 5.35
N ARG A 578 -5.10 -15.43 4.03
CA ARG A 578 -5.81 -16.19 2.99
C ARG A 578 -5.10 -17.49 2.58
N ASP A 579 -4.01 -17.86 3.26
CA ASP A 579 -3.12 -18.96 2.88
C ASP A 579 -2.55 -18.84 1.45
N LYS A 580 -2.23 -17.61 1.00
CA LYS A 580 -1.71 -17.32 -0.35
C LYS A 580 -0.34 -16.63 -0.35
N PRO A 581 0.69 -17.20 0.32
CA PRO A 581 2.04 -16.61 0.32
C PRO A 581 2.62 -16.46 -1.10
N ASP A 582 2.29 -17.38 -2.02
CA ASP A 582 2.78 -17.36 -3.42
C ASP A 582 2.29 -16.14 -4.24
N ALA A 583 1.33 -15.36 -3.74
CA ALA A 583 0.91 -14.11 -4.36
C ALA A 583 1.86 -12.93 -4.06
N LEU A 584 2.72 -13.04 -3.05
CA LEU A 584 3.54 -11.95 -2.55
C LEU A 584 4.87 -11.68 -3.31
N PRO A 585 5.58 -12.66 -3.91
CA PRO A 585 6.79 -12.40 -4.68
C PRO A 585 6.65 -11.31 -5.78
N PRO A 586 5.64 -11.34 -6.68
CA PRO A 586 5.49 -10.30 -7.69
C PRO A 586 5.12 -8.93 -7.10
N VAL A 587 4.43 -8.89 -5.94
CA VAL A 587 4.18 -7.63 -5.21
C VAL A 587 5.50 -7.06 -4.68
N PHE A 588 6.39 -7.89 -4.15
CA PHE A 588 7.70 -7.44 -3.66
C PHE A 588 8.57 -6.91 -4.80
N ASP A 589 8.54 -7.56 -5.96
CA ASP A 589 9.31 -7.12 -7.13
C ASP A 589 8.78 -5.78 -7.70
N ASP A 590 7.46 -5.60 -7.76
CA ASP A 590 6.82 -4.32 -8.11
C ASP A 590 7.18 -3.19 -7.12
N TYR A 591 7.13 -3.46 -5.81
CA TYR A 591 7.53 -2.50 -4.79
C TYR A 591 9.02 -2.14 -4.87
N ALA A 592 9.91 -3.11 -5.15
CA ALA A 592 11.33 -2.85 -5.31
C ALA A 592 11.62 -1.92 -6.52
N GLN A 593 10.83 -2.01 -7.59
CA GLN A 593 10.94 -1.14 -8.75
C GLN A 593 10.37 0.26 -8.49
N ARG A 594 9.20 0.36 -7.85
CA ARG A 594 8.53 1.64 -7.56
C ARG A 594 9.22 2.47 -6.48
N TYR A 595 9.88 1.82 -5.52
CA TYR A 595 10.48 2.47 -4.35
C TYR A 595 11.98 2.14 -4.24
N PRO A 596 12.84 2.64 -5.15
CA PRO A 596 14.26 2.24 -5.23
C PRO A 596 15.12 2.62 -4.01
N ARG A 597 14.67 3.58 -3.18
CA ARG A 597 15.30 3.89 -1.88
C ARG A 597 14.77 3.03 -0.72
N LEU A 598 13.90 2.05 -0.96
CA LEU A 598 13.39 1.17 0.09
C LEU A 598 14.36 0.02 0.35
N ALA A 599 14.90 -0.06 1.58
CA ALA A 599 15.87 -1.07 1.99
C ALA A 599 15.29 -2.06 3.00
N GLY A 600 15.73 -3.32 2.94
CA GLY A 600 15.35 -4.38 3.88
C GLY A 600 14.29 -5.36 3.38
N LEU A 601 13.80 -5.20 2.15
CA LEU A 601 12.85 -6.11 1.50
C LEU A 601 13.36 -7.56 1.41
N ASP A 602 14.67 -7.79 1.35
CA ASP A 602 15.24 -9.14 1.31
C ASP A 602 14.97 -9.93 2.61
N ARG A 603 14.90 -9.26 3.78
CA ARG A 603 14.45 -9.90 5.03
C ARG A 603 12.98 -10.33 4.94
N VAL A 604 12.15 -9.56 4.23
CA VAL A 604 10.73 -9.91 3.99
C VAL A 604 10.63 -11.11 3.05
N ARG A 605 11.49 -11.19 2.01
CA ARG A 605 11.61 -12.35 1.12
C ARG A 605 12.09 -13.60 1.87
N ASP A 606 13.05 -13.47 2.77
CA ASP A 606 13.57 -14.58 3.59
C ASP A 606 12.53 -15.11 4.57
N ASP A 607 11.84 -14.22 5.28
CA ASP A 607 10.70 -14.56 6.13
C ASP A 607 9.58 -15.22 5.30
N LEU A 608 9.25 -14.71 4.10
CA LEU A 608 8.27 -15.33 3.20
C LEU A 608 8.65 -16.77 2.83
N ARG A 609 9.91 -17.03 2.48
CA ARG A 609 10.38 -18.38 2.13
C ARG A 609 10.24 -19.34 3.32
N GLN A 610 10.65 -18.93 4.52
CA GLN A 610 10.48 -19.74 5.73
C GLN A 610 9.00 -20.00 6.05
N TYR A 611 8.15 -18.98 5.97
CA TYR A 611 6.73 -19.10 6.26
C TYR A 611 6.01 -20.02 5.28
N THR A 612 6.30 -19.89 3.99
CA THR A 612 5.72 -20.72 2.92
C THR A 612 6.07 -22.19 3.11
N ALA A 613 7.33 -22.50 3.45
CA ALA A 613 7.77 -23.87 3.73
C ALA A 613 7.03 -24.49 4.93
N LEU A 614 6.89 -23.74 6.04
CA LEU A 614 6.13 -24.18 7.21
C LEU A 614 4.64 -24.38 6.90
N LEU A 615 4.02 -23.43 6.22
CA LEU A 615 2.59 -23.49 5.85
C LEU A 615 2.33 -24.71 4.97
N ASN A 616 3.16 -24.93 3.95
CA ASN A 616 3.02 -26.07 3.04
C ASN A 616 3.19 -27.40 3.77
N ALA A 617 4.21 -27.57 4.62
CA ALA A 617 4.39 -28.79 5.40
C ALA A 617 3.24 -29.03 6.41
N ALA A 618 2.66 -27.97 6.97
CA ALA A 618 1.49 -28.08 7.84
C ALA A 618 0.23 -28.51 7.06
N LEU A 619 -0.05 -27.88 5.92
CA LEU A 619 -1.18 -28.22 5.04
C LEU A 619 -1.05 -29.62 4.44
N SER A 620 0.17 -30.03 4.05
CA SER A 620 0.46 -31.35 3.50
C SER A 620 0.68 -32.43 4.57
N ARG A 621 0.40 -32.14 5.86
CA ARG A 621 0.47 -33.10 6.98
C ARG A 621 1.85 -33.75 7.20
N GLN A 622 2.95 -33.08 6.81
CA GLN A 622 4.32 -33.60 6.89
C GLN A 622 4.96 -33.31 8.27
N LEU A 623 4.53 -34.04 9.30
CA LEU A 623 4.93 -33.78 10.70
C LEU A 623 6.45 -33.71 10.91
N THR A 624 7.22 -34.71 10.49
CA THR A 624 8.68 -34.75 10.74
C THR A 624 9.43 -33.57 10.11
N SER A 625 9.07 -33.19 8.87
CA SER A 625 9.67 -32.03 8.19
C SER A 625 9.26 -30.72 8.87
N LEU A 626 7.98 -30.60 9.25
CA LEU A 626 7.45 -29.45 9.96
C LEU A 626 8.16 -29.24 11.31
N LEU A 627 8.32 -30.29 12.11
CA LEU A 627 9.02 -30.22 13.42
C LEU A 627 10.48 -29.81 13.26
N ALA A 628 11.18 -30.31 12.23
CA ALA A 628 12.55 -29.92 11.93
C ALA A 628 12.64 -28.41 11.57
N MET A 629 11.73 -27.92 10.73
CA MET A 629 11.67 -26.50 10.37
C MET A 629 11.26 -25.60 11.55
N MET A 630 10.33 -26.03 12.41
CA MET A 630 9.91 -25.26 13.59
C MET A 630 11.05 -25.00 14.59
N LYS A 631 12.02 -25.92 14.67
CA LYS A 631 13.22 -25.76 15.54
C LYS A 631 14.13 -24.63 15.07
N THR A 632 14.24 -24.41 13.76
CA THR A 632 15.12 -23.41 13.14
C THR A 632 14.42 -22.12 12.69
N ALA A 633 13.10 -22.13 12.53
CA ALA A 633 12.31 -21.00 12.04
C ALA A 633 12.50 -19.73 12.89
N ARG A 634 12.95 -18.65 12.26
CA ARG A 634 13.14 -17.34 12.89
C ARG A 634 12.68 -16.24 11.94
N PHE A 635 11.59 -15.58 12.30
CA PHE A 635 11.03 -14.46 11.57
C PHE A 635 11.59 -13.14 12.10
N SER A 636 12.14 -12.34 11.20
CA SER A 636 12.83 -11.08 11.51
C SER A 636 11.94 -9.84 11.35
N THR A 637 10.79 -9.99 10.68
CA THR A 637 9.89 -8.89 10.31
C THR A 637 8.54 -8.98 11.05
N PRO A 638 7.95 -7.85 11.49
CA PRO A 638 6.68 -7.84 12.24
C PRO A 638 5.50 -8.59 11.61
N PRO A 639 5.18 -8.47 10.30
CA PRO A 639 4.00 -9.15 9.75
C PRO A 639 4.15 -10.67 9.79
N PHE A 640 5.35 -11.21 9.54
CA PHE A 640 5.60 -12.64 9.60
C PHE A 640 5.71 -13.17 11.04
N GLN A 641 6.23 -12.37 11.98
CA GLN A 641 6.19 -12.70 13.41
C GLN A 641 4.75 -12.84 13.92
N ALA A 642 3.89 -11.87 13.61
CA ALA A 642 2.47 -11.91 13.99
C ALA A 642 1.74 -13.10 13.32
N GLN A 643 1.96 -13.32 12.03
CA GLN A 643 1.34 -14.42 11.30
C GLN A 643 1.81 -15.80 11.78
N PHE A 644 3.10 -15.95 12.13
CA PHE A 644 3.61 -17.20 12.70
C PHE A 644 2.98 -17.52 14.06
N GLN A 645 2.74 -16.51 14.91
CA GLN A 645 2.01 -16.70 16.17
C GLN A 645 0.56 -17.20 15.93
N GLN A 646 -0.14 -16.65 14.93
CA GLN A 646 -1.48 -17.12 14.56
C GLN A 646 -1.47 -18.54 14.00
N LEU A 647 -0.50 -18.87 13.14
CA LEU A 647 -0.33 -20.23 12.59
C LEU A 647 0.00 -21.23 13.72
N ALA A 648 0.86 -20.85 14.66
CA ALA A 648 1.22 -21.66 15.83
C ALA A 648 0.02 -21.93 16.75
N ALA A 649 -0.87 -20.95 16.94
CA ALA A 649 -2.07 -21.10 17.76
C ALA A 649 -3.17 -21.98 17.13
N THR A 650 -3.16 -22.16 15.80
CA THR A 650 -4.28 -22.75 15.05
C THR A 650 -3.97 -24.05 14.32
N ARG A 651 -2.75 -24.21 13.79
CA ARG A 651 -2.40 -25.31 12.87
C ARG A 651 -1.10 -26.05 13.18
N LEU A 652 -0.15 -25.45 13.90
CA LEU A 652 1.11 -26.14 14.21
C LEU A 652 0.97 -27.07 15.44
N PRO A 653 1.82 -28.10 15.57
CA PRO A 653 1.97 -28.86 16.81
C PRO A 653 2.35 -27.96 17.98
N SER A 654 1.87 -28.26 19.19
CA SER A 654 2.30 -27.56 20.41
C SER A 654 3.71 -27.96 20.83
N ALA A 655 4.38 -27.14 21.65
CA ALA A 655 5.72 -27.45 22.15
C ALA A 655 5.81 -28.78 22.93
N ASP A 656 4.74 -29.17 23.65
CA ASP A 656 4.63 -30.48 24.32
C ASP A 656 4.60 -31.64 23.31
N ILE A 657 3.84 -31.50 22.20
CA ILE A 657 3.85 -32.49 21.11
C ILE A 657 5.25 -32.58 20.47
N VAL A 658 5.93 -31.45 20.22
CA VAL A 658 7.31 -31.46 19.69
C VAL A 658 8.26 -32.21 20.60
N GLN A 659 8.23 -31.92 21.91
CA GLN A 659 9.10 -32.55 22.90
C GLN A 659 8.81 -34.05 23.06
N ARG A 660 7.54 -34.45 23.05
CA ARG A 660 7.14 -35.86 23.14
C ARG A 660 7.51 -36.62 21.87
N GLN A 661 7.37 -36.02 20.68
CA GLN A 661 7.79 -36.66 19.44
C GLN A 661 9.30 -36.91 19.41
N ASP A 662 10.11 -35.95 19.88
CA ASP A 662 11.56 -36.16 20.03
C ASP A 662 11.88 -37.35 20.97
N ALA A 663 11.07 -37.56 22.01
CA ALA A 663 11.23 -38.72 22.91
C ALA A 663 10.78 -40.04 22.25
N VAL A 664 9.70 -40.03 21.47
CA VAL A 664 9.22 -41.16 20.65
C VAL A 664 10.30 -41.57 19.64
N ASP A 665 10.81 -40.63 18.86
CA ASP A 665 11.85 -40.88 17.85
C ASP A 665 13.12 -41.44 18.49
N ALA A 666 13.54 -40.87 19.63
CA ALA A 666 14.70 -41.36 20.37
C ALA A 666 14.48 -42.77 20.97
N ALA A 667 13.27 -43.12 21.41
CA ALA A 667 12.95 -44.48 21.89
C ALA A 667 12.94 -45.48 20.73
N TRP A 668 12.32 -45.11 19.60
CA TRP A 668 12.26 -45.91 18.38
C TRP A 668 13.66 -46.21 17.82
N GLN A 669 14.54 -45.21 17.76
CA GLN A 669 15.94 -45.36 17.32
C GLN A 669 16.80 -46.22 18.27
N ARG A 670 16.41 -46.38 19.54
CA ARG A 670 17.05 -47.33 20.47
C ARG A 670 16.48 -48.74 20.41
N GLY A 671 15.42 -48.97 19.62
CA GLY A 671 14.70 -50.24 19.56
C GLY A 671 13.66 -50.43 20.65
N ASP A 672 13.39 -49.44 21.50
CA ASP A 672 12.32 -49.51 22.51
C ASP A 672 10.96 -49.15 21.87
N ALA A 673 10.49 -50.08 21.03
CA ALA A 673 9.23 -49.96 20.33
C ALA A 673 8.03 -49.86 21.30
N GLN A 674 8.11 -50.47 22.48
CA GLN A 674 7.03 -50.44 23.46
C GLN A 674 6.94 -49.07 24.14
N GLN A 675 8.08 -48.47 24.54
CA GLN A 675 8.12 -47.10 25.04
C GLN A 675 7.59 -46.13 23.97
N ALA A 676 8.13 -46.17 22.75
CA ALA A 676 7.73 -45.29 21.66
C ALA A 676 6.21 -45.33 21.36
N LEU A 677 5.61 -46.53 21.33
CA LEU A 677 4.17 -46.69 21.12
C LEU A 677 3.33 -46.20 22.30
N SER A 678 3.79 -46.40 23.54
CA SER A 678 3.09 -45.90 24.73
C SER A 678 3.06 -44.38 24.81
N GLU A 679 4.17 -43.71 24.47
CA GLU A 679 4.27 -42.25 24.40
C GLU A 679 3.33 -41.69 23.32
N LEU A 680 3.35 -42.25 22.09
CA LEU A 680 2.42 -41.88 21.00
C LEU A 680 0.95 -42.04 21.39
N GLN A 681 0.60 -43.13 22.08
CA GLN A 681 -0.78 -43.37 22.55
C GLN A 681 -1.19 -42.43 23.69
N SER A 682 -0.23 -41.86 24.43
CA SER A 682 -0.47 -40.90 25.51
C SER A 682 -0.54 -39.43 25.05
N MET A 683 -0.34 -39.16 23.76
CA MET A 683 -0.32 -37.81 23.20
C MET A 683 -1.65 -37.07 23.45
N PRO A 684 -1.61 -35.80 23.87
CA PRO A 684 -2.82 -35.00 24.04
C PRO A 684 -3.53 -34.74 22.70
N ALA A 685 -4.84 -34.53 22.76
CA ALA A 685 -5.65 -34.19 21.59
C ALA A 685 -5.17 -32.88 20.94
N SER A 686 -4.97 -32.89 19.62
CA SER A 686 -4.45 -31.77 18.85
C SER A 686 -4.94 -31.82 17.39
N PRO A 687 -4.74 -30.76 16.58
CA PRO A 687 -4.94 -30.81 15.13
C PRO A 687 -4.09 -31.86 14.38
N TRP A 688 -3.18 -32.54 15.07
CA TRP A 688 -2.28 -33.56 14.51
C TRP A 688 -2.57 -34.98 15.01
N SER A 689 -3.62 -35.18 15.82
CA SER A 689 -3.92 -36.48 16.42
C SER A 689 -4.18 -37.61 15.40
N ASP A 690 -4.73 -37.33 14.22
CA ASP A 690 -4.90 -38.33 13.14
C ASP A 690 -3.57 -38.73 12.49
N VAL A 691 -2.62 -37.79 12.32
CA VAL A 691 -1.27 -38.11 11.83
C VAL A 691 -0.48 -38.91 12.87
N LEU A 692 -0.54 -38.50 14.14
CA LEU A 692 0.08 -39.24 15.24
C LEU A 692 -0.51 -40.64 15.39
N ALA A 693 -1.83 -40.81 15.20
CA ALA A 693 -2.48 -42.12 15.19
C ALA A 693 -2.06 -42.99 13.99
N ALA A 694 -1.91 -42.40 12.80
CA ALA A 694 -1.40 -43.12 11.63
C ALA A 694 0.06 -43.57 11.82
N GLU A 695 0.91 -42.71 12.39
CA GLU A 695 2.29 -43.04 12.76
C GLU A 695 2.34 -44.17 13.80
N ALA A 696 1.54 -44.07 14.87
CA ALA A 696 1.43 -45.11 15.89
C ALA A 696 0.97 -46.45 15.31
N ALA A 697 0.01 -46.44 14.38
CA ALA A 697 -0.46 -47.65 13.69
C ALA A 697 0.64 -48.26 12.80
N HIS A 698 1.40 -47.43 12.08
CA HIS A 698 2.51 -47.89 11.23
C HIS A 698 3.67 -48.47 12.06
N LYS A 699 4.15 -47.74 13.07
CA LYS A 699 5.18 -48.23 14.01
C LYS A 699 4.72 -49.49 14.74
N LYS A 700 3.44 -49.60 15.10
CA LYS A 700 2.88 -50.84 15.69
C LYS A 700 2.95 -52.00 14.71
N ALA A 701 2.56 -51.80 13.45
CA ALA A 701 2.63 -52.84 12.43
C ALA A 701 4.06 -53.35 12.20
N LEU A 702 5.06 -52.44 12.16
CA LEU A 702 6.47 -52.83 12.05
C LEU A 702 6.96 -53.61 13.28
N ALA A 703 6.62 -53.16 14.49
CA ALA A 703 7.00 -53.86 15.73
C ALA A 703 6.36 -55.27 15.82
N ASP A 704 5.08 -55.41 15.45
CA ASP A 704 4.38 -56.70 15.41
C ASP A 704 4.98 -57.62 14.33
N GLN A 705 5.30 -57.10 13.14
CA GLN A 705 5.98 -57.85 12.07
C GLN A 705 7.38 -58.34 12.50
N TYR A 706 8.16 -57.50 13.17
CA TYR A 706 9.46 -57.89 13.71
C TYR A 706 9.35 -58.99 14.76
N ASN A 707 8.38 -58.87 15.68
CA ASN A 707 8.12 -59.89 16.70
C ASN A 707 7.71 -61.23 16.07
N ASP A 708 6.88 -61.21 15.03
CA ASP A 708 6.51 -62.43 14.29
C ASP A 708 7.67 -63.01 13.47
N LEU A 709 8.51 -62.15 12.87
CA LEU A 709 9.74 -62.57 12.20
C LEU A 709 10.65 -63.35 13.16
N GLN A 710 10.89 -62.82 14.37
CA GLN A 710 11.72 -63.50 15.39
C GLN A 710 11.14 -64.85 15.83
N LYS A 711 9.81 -64.98 15.96
CA LYS A 711 9.15 -66.28 16.26
C LYS A 711 9.37 -67.33 15.16
N THR A 712 9.56 -66.90 13.91
CA THR A 712 9.78 -67.79 12.75
C THR A 712 11.24 -68.09 12.44
N ARG A 713 12.20 -67.57 13.23
CA ARG A 713 13.64 -67.69 12.96
C ARG A 713 14.11 -69.14 12.89
N GLY A 714 14.73 -69.52 11.77
CA GLY A 714 15.14 -70.90 11.46
C GLY A 714 14.02 -71.80 10.90
N GLY A 715 12.81 -71.28 10.72
CA GLY A 715 11.72 -71.96 10.00
C GLY A 715 11.80 -71.77 8.48
N LYS A 716 11.05 -72.60 7.73
CA LYS A 716 11.08 -72.60 6.24
C LYS A 716 10.61 -71.29 5.60
N ASP A 717 9.76 -70.53 6.28
CA ASP A 717 9.19 -69.27 5.76
C ASP A 717 10.01 -68.04 6.20
N TYR A 718 11.10 -68.23 6.95
CA TYR A 718 11.86 -67.13 7.57
C TYR A 718 12.41 -66.16 6.53
N ASP A 719 13.11 -66.67 5.51
CA ASP A 719 13.77 -65.87 4.48
C ASP A 719 12.78 -64.98 3.71
N GLN A 720 11.60 -65.51 3.38
CA GLN A 720 10.56 -64.74 2.69
C GLN A 720 9.97 -63.64 3.60
N ARG A 721 9.76 -63.94 4.90
CA ARG A 721 9.28 -62.95 5.88
C ARG A 721 10.33 -61.88 6.15
N LEU A 722 11.61 -62.26 6.23
CA LEU A 722 12.75 -61.39 6.45
C LEU A 722 12.88 -60.36 5.32
N LEU A 723 12.87 -60.81 4.06
CA LEU A 723 12.90 -59.92 2.90
C LEU A 723 11.65 -59.04 2.80
N SER A 724 10.47 -59.56 3.15
CA SER A 724 9.22 -58.78 3.15
C SER A 724 9.21 -57.70 4.24
N PHE A 725 9.79 -57.99 5.41
CA PHE A 725 9.96 -57.02 6.49
C PHE A 725 11.02 -55.98 6.15
N TYR A 726 12.19 -56.38 5.64
CA TYR A 726 13.24 -55.46 5.21
C TYR A 726 12.73 -54.46 4.17
N ALA A 727 11.95 -54.92 3.19
CA ALA A 727 11.31 -54.08 2.17
C ALA A 727 10.36 -53.01 2.75
N SER A 728 9.82 -53.21 3.96
CA SER A 728 8.86 -52.30 4.61
C SER A 728 9.47 -51.24 5.53
N LEU A 729 10.79 -51.31 5.77
CA LEU A 729 11.51 -50.37 6.63
C LEU A 729 12.03 -49.15 5.85
N ASP A 730 11.97 -47.97 6.45
CA ASP A 730 12.74 -46.81 5.99
C ASP A 730 14.12 -46.80 6.69
N PRO A 731 15.25 -46.83 5.95
CA PRO A 731 16.58 -46.89 6.55
C PRO A 731 16.97 -45.72 7.47
N ARG A 732 16.29 -44.57 7.38
CA ARG A 732 16.54 -43.38 8.20
C ARG A 732 15.70 -43.38 9.47
N THR A 733 14.41 -43.73 9.38
CA THR A 733 13.53 -43.72 10.57
C THR A 733 13.61 -45.01 11.37
N ASP A 734 13.83 -46.15 10.71
CA ASP A 734 13.78 -47.49 11.33
C ASP A 734 15.16 -48.13 11.46
N ALA A 735 16.20 -47.29 11.55
CA ALA A 735 17.61 -47.68 11.54
C ALA A 735 17.96 -48.83 12.51
N TRP A 736 17.32 -48.88 13.69
CA TRP A 736 17.51 -49.98 14.64
C TRP A 736 17.05 -51.34 14.09
N PHE A 737 15.86 -51.40 13.47
CA PHE A 737 15.35 -52.64 12.89
C PHE A 737 16.21 -53.10 11.71
N VAL A 738 16.63 -52.15 10.86
CA VAL A 738 17.56 -52.42 9.76
C VAL A 738 18.87 -53.01 10.30
N GLN A 739 19.47 -52.41 11.33
CA GLN A 739 20.68 -52.91 11.97
C GLN A 739 20.46 -54.30 12.62
N ALA A 740 19.33 -54.52 13.27
CA ALA A 740 19.01 -55.77 13.97
C ALA A 740 18.89 -56.97 13.02
N ILE A 741 18.39 -56.76 11.80
CA ILE A 741 18.25 -57.82 10.77
C ILE A 741 19.38 -57.84 9.74
N GLN A 742 20.27 -56.83 9.73
CA GLN A 742 21.29 -56.62 8.70
C GLN A 742 22.10 -57.89 8.38
N LYS A 743 22.51 -58.63 9.40
CA LYS A 743 23.29 -59.87 9.24
C LYS A 743 22.52 -60.97 8.51
N ASP A 744 21.24 -61.13 8.84
CA ASP A 744 20.40 -62.17 8.25
C ASP A 744 20.00 -61.79 6.82
N VAL A 745 19.75 -60.50 6.55
CA VAL A 745 19.51 -59.98 5.19
C VAL A 745 20.76 -60.15 4.31
N ALA A 746 21.95 -59.78 4.82
CA ALA A 746 23.20 -59.91 4.08
C ALA A 746 23.51 -61.37 3.67
N ALA A 747 23.10 -62.36 4.47
CA ALA A 747 23.27 -63.78 4.12
C ALA A 747 22.39 -64.24 2.94
N LEU A 748 21.29 -63.54 2.66
CA LEU A 748 20.38 -63.83 1.53
C LEU A 748 20.63 -62.92 0.32
N HIS A 749 21.13 -61.70 0.56
CA HIS A 749 21.20 -60.61 -0.41
C HIS A 749 21.83 -61.02 -1.75
N ASP A 750 23.06 -61.50 -1.75
CA ASP A 750 23.82 -61.73 -2.99
C ASP A 750 23.22 -62.86 -3.85
N ASN A 751 22.73 -63.92 -3.20
CA ASN A 751 22.04 -65.03 -3.89
C ASN A 751 20.68 -64.60 -4.45
N ALA A 752 19.95 -63.74 -3.72
CA ALA A 752 18.67 -63.21 -4.17
C ALA A 752 18.84 -62.23 -5.33
N LEU A 753 19.86 -61.35 -5.29
CA LEU A 753 20.16 -60.38 -6.33
C LEU A 753 20.65 -61.04 -7.63
N ALA A 754 21.53 -62.04 -7.53
CA ALA A 754 21.92 -62.86 -8.69
C ALA A 754 20.71 -63.55 -9.35
N ARG A 755 19.83 -64.15 -8.53
CA ARG A 755 18.58 -64.75 -9.02
C ARG A 755 17.62 -63.73 -9.66
N ALA A 756 17.56 -62.51 -9.13
CA ALA A 756 16.75 -61.43 -9.71
C ALA A 756 17.29 -61.03 -11.10
N GLN A 757 18.60 -60.90 -11.23
CA GLN A 757 19.27 -60.61 -12.49
C GLN A 757 19.05 -61.73 -13.53
N ASP A 758 19.18 -63.00 -13.15
CA ASP A 758 18.89 -64.15 -14.01
C ASP A 758 17.43 -64.15 -14.51
N LEU A 759 16.48 -63.80 -13.65
CA LEU A 759 15.06 -63.69 -14.02
C LEU A 759 14.82 -62.58 -15.05
N LEU A 760 15.47 -61.42 -14.90
CA LEU A 760 15.35 -60.29 -15.83
C LEU A 760 16.03 -60.57 -17.18
N LEU A 761 17.22 -61.19 -17.16
CA LEU A 761 17.90 -61.66 -18.39
C LEU A 761 17.07 -62.72 -19.12
N ARG A 762 16.45 -63.66 -18.39
CA ARG A 762 15.52 -64.63 -18.96
C ARG A 762 14.29 -63.95 -19.56
N ALA A 763 13.70 -62.97 -18.88
CA ALA A 763 12.58 -62.20 -19.40
C ALA A 763 12.93 -61.46 -20.69
N GLN A 764 14.13 -60.85 -20.75
CA GLN A 764 14.65 -60.18 -21.94
C GLN A 764 14.81 -61.16 -23.12
N SER A 765 15.32 -62.37 -22.86
CA SER A 765 15.44 -63.43 -23.87
C SER A 765 14.07 -63.84 -24.42
N LEU A 766 13.11 -64.14 -23.55
CA LEU A 766 11.75 -64.56 -23.94
C LEU A 766 11.01 -63.44 -24.71
N TRP A 767 11.17 -62.19 -24.28
CA TRP A 767 10.60 -61.02 -24.96
C TRP A 767 11.18 -60.82 -26.37
N LYS A 768 12.50 -61.01 -26.51
CA LYS A 768 13.18 -60.95 -27.81
C LYS A 768 12.71 -62.06 -28.75
N GLU A 769 12.47 -63.27 -28.23
CA GLU A 769 11.95 -64.41 -28.98
C GLU A 769 10.51 -64.17 -29.46
N TYR A 770 9.60 -63.77 -28.56
CA TYR A 770 8.23 -63.35 -28.90
C TYR A 770 8.21 -62.27 -30.01
N ARG A 771 9.06 -61.24 -29.87
CA ARG A 771 9.18 -60.18 -30.87
C ARG A 771 9.75 -60.64 -32.22
N ALA A 772 10.56 -61.70 -32.24
CA ALA A 772 11.14 -62.25 -33.46
C ALA A 772 10.14 -63.16 -34.21
N ASN A 773 9.32 -63.92 -33.47
CA ASN A 773 8.23 -64.73 -34.03
C ASN A 773 7.08 -63.88 -34.57
N GLY A 774 6.90 -62.69 -34.00
CA GLY A 774 5.84 -61.73 -34.35
C GLY A 774 4.69 -61.79 -33.34
N PRO A 775 4.06 -60.65 -33.01
CA PRO A 775 3.00 -60.60 -32.02
C PRO A 775 1.77 -61.38 -32.46
N ILE A 776 0.98 -61.86 -31.49
CA ILE A 776 -0.19 -62.71 -31.74
C ILE A 776 -1.13 -62.05 -32.77
N GLY A 777 -1.30 -62.69 -33.92
CA GLY A 777 -2.01 -62.12 -35.07
C GLY A 777 -3.53 -62.03 -34.85
N GLY A 778 -4.21 -61.17 -35.62
CA GLY A 778 -5.68 -61.11 -35.62
C GLY A 778 -6.32 -62.43 -36.06
N THR A 779 -5.72 -63.11 -37.04
CA THR A 779 -6.13 -64.43 -37.53
C THR A 779 -6.02 -65.50 -36.45
N GLN A 780 -4.88 -65.60 -35.76
CA GLN A 780 -4.66 -66.53 -34.64
C GLN A 780 -5.65 -66.32 -33.49
N ARG A 781 -6.05 -65.06 -33.24
CA ARG A 781 -7.08 -64.72 -32.26
C ARG A 781 -8.47 -65.21 -32.70
N LEU A 782 -8.82 -65.07 -33.98
CA LEU A 782 -10.11 -65.48 -34.56
C LEU A 782 -10.29 -66.98 -34.84
N GLU A 783 -9.21 -67.78 -34.86
CA GLU A 783 -9.28 -69.23 -35.08
C GLU A 783 -10.25 -69.93 -34.10
N ALA A 784 -11.06 -70.86 -34.61
CA ALA A 784 -12.06 -71.66 -33.89
C ALA A 784 -11.48 -72.67 -32.87
N GLY A 785 -10.18 -72.57 -32.58
CA GLY A 785 -9.47 -73.35 -31.58
C GLY A 785 -8.22 -72.61 -31.12
N ILE A 786 -7.39 -73.28 -30.31
CA ILE A 786 -6.09 -72.75 -29.89
C ILE A 786 -5.02 -73.40 -30.78
N SER A 787 -4.55 -72.68 -31.80
CA SER A 787 -3.46 -73.18 -32.65
C SER A 787 -2.16 -73.38 -31.88
N PRO A 788 -1.25 -74.22 -32.39
CA PRO A 788 0.11 -74.34 -31.85
C PRO A 788 0.83 -72.98 -31.78
N GLY A 789 0.68 -72.13 -32.81
CA GLY A 789 1.28 -70.79 -32.87
C GLY A 789 0.70 -69.81 -31.84
N PHE A 790 -0.63 -69.78 -31.66
CA PHE A 790 -1.20 -68.98 -30.56
C PHE A 790 -0.65 -69.45 -29.20
N ARG A 791 -0.51 -70.77 -29.01
CA ARG A 791 -0.03 -71.36 -27.75
C ARG A 791 1.45 -71.09 -27.48
N SER A 792 2.32 -71.07 -28.50
CA SER A 792 3.74 -70.71 -28.32
C SER A 792 3.88 -69.25 -27.91
N GLU A 793 3.26 -68.34 -28.66
CA GLU A 793 3.43 -66.91 -28.44
C GLU A 793 2.78 -66.43 -27.15
N ALA A 794 1.59 -66.92 -26.82
CA ALA A 794 0.95 -66.63 -25.53
C ALA A 794 1.82 -67.09 -24.35
N ARG A 795 2.48 -68.25 -24.48
CA ARG A 795 3.37 -68.78 -23.44
C ARG A 795 4.67 -67.98 -23.33
N LEU A 796 5.31 -67.62 -24.44
CA LEU A 796 6.50 -66.77 -24.43
C LEU A 796 6.21 -65.44 -23.73
N LEU A 797 5.07 -64.80 -24.05
CA LEU A 797 4.63 -63.55 -23.45
C LEU A 797 4.33 -63.69 -21.94
N SER A 798 3.58 -64.73 -21.54
CA SER A 798 3.24 -65.02 -20.14
C SER A 798 4.48 -65.37 -19.31
N ASP A 799 5.40 -66.18 -19.83
CA ASP A 799 6.63 -66.57 -19.14
C ASP A 799 7.59 -65.38 -19.03
N ALA A 800 7.67 -64.51 -20.06
CA ALA A 800 8.43 -63.26 -20.02
C ALA A 800 7.88 -62.30 -18.95
N GLN A 801 6.56 -62.08 -18.93
CA GLN A 801 5.88 -61.25 -17.94
C GLN A 801 6.10 -61.76 -16.52
N THR A 802 5.98 -63.07 -16.31
CA THR A 802 6.18 -63.70 -15.00
C THR A 802 7.61 -63.52 -14.50
N ALA A 803 8.60 -63.77 -15.37
CA ALA A 803 10.01 -63.61 -15.04
C ALA A 803 10.37 -62.14 -14.75
N ALA A 804 9.90 -61.19 -15.57
CA ALA A 804 10.14 -59.76 -15.38
C ALA A 804 9.58 -59.27 -14.03
N ARG A 805 8.31 -59.57 -13.76
CA ARG A 805 7.62 -59.19 -12.52
C ARG A 805 8.25 -59.83 -11.29
N GLN A 806 8.75 -61.07 -11.39
CA GLN A 806 9.44 -61.72 -10.28
C GLN A 806 10.83 -61.13 -10.03
N GLY A 807 11.58 -60.80 -11.09
CA GLY A 807 12.89 -60.16 -10.99
C GLY A 807 12.82 -58.79 -10.34
N ILE A 808 11.99 -57.88 -10.88
CA ILE A 808 11.79 -56.53 -10.31
C ILE A 808 11.34 -56.61 -8.85
N ARG A 809 10.39 -57.51 -8.52
CA ARG A 809 9.93 -57.69 -7.13
C ARG A 809 11.07 -58.00 -6.16
N ILE A 810 12.05 -58.81 -6.57
CA ILE A 810 13.19 -59.15 -5.70
C ILE A 810 14.09 -57.93 -5.50
N TYR A 811 14.37 -57.13 -6.54
CA TYR A 811 15.11 -55.86 -6.39
C TYR A 811 14.38 -54.89 -5.43
N THR A 812 13.07 -54.73 -5.59
CA THR A 812 12.25 -53.93 -4.66
C THR A 812 12.30 -54.47 -3.22
N GLN A 813 12.26 -55.79 -3.05
CA GLN A 813 12.35 -56.43 -1.72
C GLN A 813 13.72 -56.30 -1.06
N LEU A 814 14.79 -56.18 -1.86
CA LEU A 814 16.16 -55.95 -1.40
C LEU A 814 16.51 -54.45 -1.26
N GLN A 815 15.59 -53.53 -1.58
CA GLN A 815 15.85 -52.10 -1.69
C GLN A 815 17.11 -51.79 -2.54
N ALA A 816 17.36 -52.61 -3.57
CA ALA A 816 18.57 -52.56 -4.38
C ALA A 816 18.30 -51.93 -5.75
N ASP A 817 19.23 -51.10 -6.22
CA ASP A 817 19.16 -50.51 -7.56
C ASP A 817 19.26 -51.58 -8.66
N HIS A 818 18.49 -51.39 -9.74
CA HIS A 818 18.58 -52.18 -10.97
C HIS A 818 18.70 -51.27 -12.20
N PRO A 819 19.27 -51.76 -13.32
CA PRO A 819 19.30 -51.01 -14.58
C PRO A 819 17.91 -50.58 -15.07
N ALA A 820 17.75 -49.30 -15.40
CA ALA A 820 16.49 -48.72 -15.89
C ALA A 820 15.94 -49.38 -17.17
N ASP A 821 16.79 -50.06 -17.94
CA ASP A 821 16.37 -50.88 -19.08
C ASP A 821 15.45 -52.05 -18.67
N PHE A 822 15.54 -52.54 -17.43
CA PHE A 822 14.66 -53.58 -16.91
C PHE A 822 13.27 -53.06 -16.52
N ASP A 823 13.14 -51.81 -16.05
CA ASP A 823 11.83 -51.17 -15.88
C ASP A 823 11.13 -50.98 -17.23
N ARG A 824 11.89 -50.52 -18.23
CA ARG A 824 11.40 -50.38 -19.61
C ARG A 824 10.98 -51.73 -20.19
N LEU A 825 11.78 -52.78 -19.98
CA LEU A 825 11.46 -54.14 -20.39
C LEU A 825 10.16 -54.64 -19.76
N LEU A 826 9.96 -54.44 -18.44
CA LEU A 826 8.73 -54.80 -17.76
C LEU A 826 7.52 -54.01 -18.31
N ALA A 827 7.67 -52.69 -18.50
CA ALA A 827 6.62 -51.84 -19.04
C ALA A 827 6.20 -52.25 -20.47
N ASP A 828 7.16 -52.55 -21.35
CA ASP A 828 6.91 -53.02 -22.71
C ASP A 828 6.15 -54.36 -22.72
N ILE A 829 6.59 -55.33 -21.90
CA ILE A 829 5.93 -56.64 -21.78
C ILE A 829 4.50 -56.51 -21.20
N ASP A 830 4.33 -55.71 -20.15
CA ASP A 830 3.01 -55.50 -19.52
C ASP A 830 2.04 -54.75 -20.45
N ALA A 831 2.53 -53.80 -21.24
CA ALA A 831 1.74 -53.11 -22.26
C ALA A 831 1.25 -54.07 -23.35
N GLU A 832 2.13 -54.93 -23.88
CA GLU A 832 1.79 -55.94 -24.89
C GLU A 832 0.82 -57.00 -24.35
N ALA A 833 1.08 -57.56 -23.16
CA ALA A 833 0.16 -58.51 -22.52
C ALA A 833 -1.24 -57.90 -22.30
N SER A 834 -1.30 -56.60 -21.97
CA SER A 834 -2.56 -55.84 -21.82
C SER A 834 -3.23 -55.50 -23.15
N LEU A 835 -2.46 -55.30 -24.23
CA LEU A 835 -2.98 -55.15 -25.58
C LEU A 835 -3.62 -56.45 -26.06
N GLN A 836 -2.91 -57.57 -25.93
CA GLN A 836 -3.39 -58.88 -26.39
C GLN A 836 -4.64 -59.35 -25.64
N ARG A 837 -4.72 -59.12 -24.31
CA ARG A 837 -5.94 -59.38 -23.51
C ARG A 837 -7.13 -58.53 -23.95
N ARG A 838 -6.94 -57.22 -24.19
CA ARG A 838 -8.01 -56.34 -24.67
C ARG A 838 -8.55 -56.79 -26.03
N SER A 839 -7.66 -57.05 -26.99
CA SER A 839 -8.05 -57.52 -28.32
C SER A 839 -8.75 -58.88 -28.32
N LEU A 840 -8.44 -59.78 -27.39
CA LEU A 840 -9.21 -61.02 -27.21
C LEU A 840 -10.60 -60.74 -26.61
N THR A 841 -10.69 -59.86 -25.62
CA THR A 841 -11.95 -59.48 -24.96
C THR A 841 -12.92 -58.73 -25.88
N GLU A 842 -12.41 -58.00 -26.88
CA GLU A 842 -13.19 -57.41 -27.97
C GLU A 842 -13.87 -58.48 -28.85
N LEU A 843 -13.25 -59.65 -29.01
CA LEU A 843 -13.79 -60.77 -29.78
C LEU A 843 -14.85 -61.60 -29.03
N ARG A 844 -15.37 -61.14 -27.87
CA ARG A 844 -16.38 -61.87 -27.08
C ARG A 844 -17.67 -62.22 -27.84
N MET A 845 -18.00 -61.44 -28.87
CA MET A 845 -19.20 -61.65 -29.70
C MET A 845 -18.95 -62.58 -30.90
N VAL A 846 -17.68 -63.00 -31.10
CA VAL A 846 -17.21 -63.74 -32.27
C VAL A 846 -16.62 -65.10 -31.87
N LEU A 847 -15.99 -65.19 -30.70
CA LEU A 847 -15.42 -66.43 -30.16
C LEU A 847 -16.39 -67.11 -29.18
N ASP A 848 -16.34 -68.45 -29.14
CA ASP A 848 -16.97 -69.23 -28.07
C ASP A 848 -16.46 -68.77 -26.69
N PRO A 849 -17.33 -68.58 -25.67
CA PRO A 849 -16.91 -68.12 -24.34
C PRO A 849 -15.89 -69.02 -23.63
N GLY A 850 -15.97 -70.34 -23.84
CA GLY A 850 -15.02 -71.31 -23.31
C GLY A 850 -13.65 -71.19 -23.99
N LEU A 851 -13.64 -71.05 -25.31
CA LEU A 851 -12.43 -70.80 -26.10
C LEU A 851 -11.78 -69.47 -25.74
N LEU A 852 -12.55 -68.39 -25.61
CA LEU A 852 -12.05 -67.07 -25.19
C LEU A 852 -11.39 -67.15 -23.81
N LYS A 853 -12.06 -67.78 -22.84
CA LYS A 853 -11.50 -67.99 -21.49
C LYS A 853 -10.18 -68.78 -21.53
N ALA A 854 -10.10 -69.81 -22.38
CA ALA A 854 -8.89 -70.61 -22.54
C ALA A 854 -7.75 -69.85 -23.26
N LYS A 855 -8.05 -69.00 -24.25
CA LYS A 855 -7.06 -68.13 -24.91
C LYS A 855 -6.53 -67.05 -23.94
N LEU A 856 -7.39 -66.42 -23.15
CA LEU A 856 -6.99 -65.45 -22.12
C LEU A 856 -6.12 -66.10 -21.04
N ALA A 857 -6.47 -67.30 -20.57
CA ALA A 857 -5.69 -68.02 -19.55
C ALA A 857 -4.25 -68.37 -19.98
N LEU A 858 -3.97 -68.47 -21.29
CA LEU A 858 -2.62 -68.73 -21.81
C LEU A 858 -1.73 -67.48 -21.86
N ILE A 859 -2.32 -66.28 -21.92
CA ILE A 859 -1.57 -65.00 -21.89
C ILE A 859 -1.28 -64.58 -20.44
N GLY A 860 -2.00 -65.14 -19.47
CA GLY A 860 -1.93 -64.76 -18.07
C GLY A 860 -2.71 -63.49 -17.77
N GLY A 861 -2.78 -63.12 -16.49
CA GLY A 861 -3.54 -61.96 -16.00
C GLY A 861 -4.34 -62.27 -14.74
N ASP A 862 -4.77 -61.22 -14.06
CA ASP A 862 -5.54 -61.34 -12.82
C ASP A 862 -7.00 -61.72 -13.11
N GLN A 863 -7.59 -62.62 -12.33
CA GLN A 863 -8.90 -63.20 -12.67
C GLN A 863 -10.08 -62.22 -12.55
N SER A 864 -9.84 -61.03 -12.00
CA SER A 864 -10.82 -59.94 -11.82
C SER A 864 -11.44 -59.46 -13.13
N GLU A 865 -10.72 -59.49 -14.27
CA GLU A 865 -11.24 -59.08 -15.57
C GLU A 865 -12.36 -60.01 -16.12
N THR A 866 -12.56 -61.19 -15.53
CA THR A 866 -13.62 -62.13 -15.96
C THR A 866 -15.01 -61.88 -15.36
N ARG A 867 -15.16 -60.86 -14.49
CA ARG A 867 -16.46 -60.45 -13.91
C ARG A 867 -16.87 -59.03 -14.32
N SER A 868 -17.42 -58.93 -15.53
CA SER A 868 -18.44 -57.93 -15.89
C SER A 868 -19.21 -58.40 -17.14
N SER A 869 -20.22 -59.24 -16.89
CA SER A 869 -21.38 -59.31 -17.78
C SER A 869 -22.35 -58.17 -17.38
N PRO A 870 -23.14 -57.63 -18.32
CA PRO A 870 -24.07 -56.52 -18.05
C PRO A 870 -25.19 -56.89 -17.07
#